data_AF-A0AAV9TUS8-F1
#
_entry.id   AF-A0AAV9TUS8-F1
#
_cell.length_a   1.000
_cell.length_b   1.000
_cell.length_c   1.000
_cell.angle_alpha   90.00
_cell.angle_beta   90.00
_cell.angle_gamma   90.00
#
_symmetry.space_group_name_H-M   'P 1'
#
loop_
_entity.id
_entity.type
_entity.pdbx_description
1 polymer ?
#
loop_
_entity_poly.entity_id
_entity_poly.type
_entity_poly.pdbx_seq_one_letter_code
_entity_poly.pdbx_strand_id
1 'polypeptide(L)'
;MSVRIHLEFVVRVDAAVSRQTKETTYKPEDPGAKISARLRKMGVPASNTLGEVDWFVHVDQGIIHLGKTTWRLAHVSSPFIPFDSSLTYTVASVCSAIQTDNDIKIGLNHLPRLGVEIKPESSVFTVIEAQRTLALLWSAGPRLSALHAEYCGVGSAVAPGLEFSRLANATKRFFLPPIDLPHEISLKRESKEIMSNHGFSGKVQVWVPTQTRGTSLENHAIRSIKGGLSTMEDLVEGTRVYVKKSKDDEARVTRGAYDFTSLLQPDNHSIRFNQHGGTMNARAIVAWAEVCHTIVDFCKNAPQSLLQSLLERLSRPSVASSETAESSSSRPYTVFDLLVDLRLPSQAAYYESLGPNPFVPELTKRMSVDILEREGVPHQTFGVEIEYLVPYNRVEHPDARPDDRRWVYTHPAARVSPFNSAYSALGNRLARLLTGAGHLGVTFDSQFRSWGPTIPMGSKANIANIAQKMGYPLIRFIDDVDSIHQIWHIHSDPSLSNFQNGEFGYGGHVGVELSSPIFRPTPGDFGKVIDVVQLIRASTRSMTDPTCGFHVHVGDVRGFSLRSMKKIATLVWAAEPVLYSLVHPSRSDFETAAPISTKSALAEEDVLDKYDSDMNTAASTDMEAHLAMDEMPQRLQDMMLALWSSKNIPDILGLLQPGDDGHKGGLSFASMTRTYFGDSTAITSIYQGTVEFRQLEGTLDPELIMYWTKLVLRIAEVGRDMPAARFSAALSKIIKKYPTERERLSALLEVLGLEEHLTYWGKAVAKNKAQALATAPAKGSERKRYQLPDEVSQYGYDERNAFLRAFFEDNMVFVPETDETAFKNAKNLSL
;
A
#
# COMPACT_ATOMS: atom_id res chain seq x y z
N MET A 1 -21.83 6.45 29.44
CA MET A 1 -21.12 5.24 29.92
C MET A 1 -19.64 5.52 29.74
N SER A 2 -18.81 5.02 30.64
CA SER A 2 -17.36 5.23 30.56
C SER A 2 -16.66 3.96 30.09
N VAL A 3 -15.54 4.16 29.41
CA VAL A 3 -14.68 3.09 28.89
C VAL A 3 -13.28 3.21 29.48
N ARG A 4 -12.70 2.07 29.82
CA ARG A 4 -11.28 1.94 30.11
C ARG A 4 -10.62 1.08 29.03
N ILE A 5 -9.53 1.59 28.46
CA ILE A 5 -8.75 0.92 27.43
C ILE A 5 -7.50 0.32 28.08
N HIS A 6 -7.27 -0.97 27.85
CA HIS A 6 -6.06 -1.68 28.27
C HIS A 6 -5.26 -2.08 27.03
N LEU A 7 -4.15 -1.40 26.80
CA LEU A 7 -3.22 -1.69 25.73
C LEU A 7 -2.16 -2.66 26.25
N GLU A 8 -2.07 -3.84 25.65
CA GLU A 8 -0.95 -4.74 25.88
C GLU A 8 -0.06 -4.80 24.62
N PHE A 9 1.25 -4.85 24.84
CA PHE A 9 2.27 -4.98 23.79
C PHE A 9 3.56 -5.52 24.42
N VAL A 10 4.48 -6.04 23.61
CA VAL A 10 5.79 -6.43 24.13
C VAL A 10 6.77 -5.29 24.02
N VAL A 11 7.61 -5.07 25.04
CA VAL A 11 8.67 -4.06 25.04
C VAL A 11 10.02 -4.76 25.14
N ARG A 12 10.98 -4.34 24.31
CA ARG A 12 12.32 -4.94 24.27
C ARG A 12 13.06 -4.64 25.56
N VAL A 13 13.77 -5.64 26.07
CA VAL A 13 14.71 -5.48 27.19
C VAL A 13 16.10 -5.92 26.79
N ASP A 14 17.09 -5.08 27.14
CA ASP A 14 18.50 -5.38 26.93
C ASP A 14 19.02 -6.35 28.01
N ALA A 15 19.70 -7.41 27.57
CA ALA A 15 20.33 -8.38 28.45
C ALA A 15 21.86 -8.27 28.36
N ALA A 16 22.54 -8.37 29.50
CA ALA A 16 23.99 -8.53 29.59
C ALA A 16 24.31 -9.95 30.08
N VAL A 17 24.99 -10.74 29.25
CA VAL A 17 25.43 -12.10 29.62
C VAL A 17 26.82 -12.02 30.23
N SER A 18 26.96 -12.44 31.49
CA SER A 18 28.27 -12.54 32.15
C SER A 18 29.12 -13.61 31.46
N ARG A 19 30.30 -13.23 30.97
CA ARG A 19 31.24 -14.18 30.34
C ARG A 19 31.86 -15.18 31.33
N GLN A 20 31.85 -14.90 32.64
CA GLN A 20 32.41 -15.77 33.67
C GLN A 20 31.39 -16.78 34.23
N THR A 21 30.15 -16.34 34.49
CA THR A 21 29.13 -17.20 35.14
C THR A 21 28.13 -17.80 34.15
N LYS A 22 28.12 -17.34 32.88
CA LYS A 22 27.05 -17.59 31.89
C LYS A 22 25.65 -17.17 32.37
N GLU A 23 25.54 -16.48 33.49
CA GLU A 23 24.29 -15.93 33.98
C GLU A 23 23.89 -14.70 33.16
N THR A 24 22.59 -14.60 32.87
CA THR A 24 22.02 -13.48 32.15
C THR A 24 21.49 -12.47 33.16
N THR A 25 22.16 -11.33 33.26
CA THR A 25 21.70 -10.18 34.04
C THR A 25 20.99 -9.21 33.11
N TYR A 26 19.70 -9.00 33.34
CA TYR A 26 18.91 -7.99 32.62
C TYR A 26 19.27 -6.61 33.19
N LYS A 27 19.49 -5.61 32.34
CA LYS A 27 19.78 -4.25 32.82
C LYS A 27 18.65 -3.78 33.75
N PRO A 28 18.95 -3.02 34.82
CA PRO A 28 17.96 -2.57 35.80
C PRO A 28 17.02 -1.47 35.28
N GLU A 29 17.07 -1.13 33.99
CA GLU A 29 16.18 -0.13 33.41
C GLU A 29 14.74 -0.63 33.40
N ASP A 30 13.88 0.01 34.20
CA ASP A 30 12.44 -0.25 34.21
C ASP A 30 11.79 0.36 32.95
N PRO A 31 11.39 -0.44 31.95
CA PRO A 31 10.75 0.07 30.75
C PRO A 31 9.42 0.77 31.07
N GLY A 32 8.77 0.40 32.18
CA GLY A 32 7.53 1.04 32.64
C GLY A 32 7.74 2.51 32.99
N ALA A 33 8.81 2.84 33.73
CA ALA A 33 9.13 4.22 34.07
C ALA A 33 9.41 5.09 32.82
N LYS A 34 10.05 4.51 31.79
CA LYS A 34 10.30 5.20 30.51
C LYS A 34 8.99 5.48 29.76
N ILE A 35 8.09 4.51 29.68
CA ILE A 35 6.78 4.67 29.06
C ILE A 35 5.98 5.77 29.78
N SER A 36 5.91 5.74 31.12
CA SER A 36 5.21 6.77 31.90
C SER A 36 5.82 8.16 31.72
N ALA A 37 7.15 8.27 31.67
CA ALA A 37 7.84 9.54 31.41
C ALA A 37 7.51 10.08 30.00
N ARG A 38 7.47 9.20 28.99
CA ARG A 38 7.12 9.57 27.62
C ARG A 38 5.68 10.07 27.51
N LEU A 39 4.72 9.36 28.11
CA LEU A 39 3.32 9.79 28.14
C LEU A 39 3.18 11.18 28.78
N ARG A 40 3.81 11.41 29.94
CA ARG A 40 3.81 12.72 30.62
C ARG A 40 4.40 13.83 29.76
N LYS A 41 5.50 13.56 29.04
CA LYS A 41 6.12 14.53 28.12
C LYS A 41 5.18 14.94 26.99
N MET A 42 4.29 14.05 26.56
CA MET A 42 3.30 14.30 25.50
C MET A 42 1.97 14.85 26.04
N GLY A 43 1.92 15.25 27.32
CA GLY A 43 0.71 15.81 27.94
C GLY A 43 -0.30 14.77 28.41
N VAL A 44 0.06 13.48 28.47
CA VAL A 44 -0.80 12.41 28.98
C VAL A 44 -0.41 12.09 30.43
N PRO A 45 -1.30 12.33 31.42
CA PRO A 45 -1.04 11.97 32.81
C PRO A 45 -0.83 10.46 32.92
N ALA A 46 0.32 10.01 33.46
CA ALA A 46 0.67 8.60 33.53
C ALA A 46 1.53 8.28 34.76
N SER A 47 1.24 7.14 35.38
CA SER A 47 1.88 6.66 36.60
C SER A 47 2.16 5.16 36.57
N ASN A 48 3.19 4.74 37.30
CA ASN A 48 3.51 3.33 37.57
C ASN A 48 2.82 2.80 38.82
N THR A 49 2.13 3.67 39.57
CA THR A 49 1.27 3.31 40.70
C THR A 49 -0.20 3.45 40.29
N LEU A 50 -1.04 2.57 40.80
CA LEU A 50 -2.47 2.60 40.50
C LEU A 50 -3.09 3.88 41.07
N GLY A 51 -3.71 4.69 40.22
CA GLY A 51 -4.42 5.92 40.59
C GLY A 51 -5.64 6.13 39.68
N GLU A 52 -6.60 6.94 40.11
CA GLU A 52 -7.88 7.09 39.39
C GLU A 52 -7.82 8.04 38.18
N VAL A 53 -6.84 8.95 38.14
CA VAL A 53 -6.77 10.04 37.15
C VAL A 53 -5.71 9.80 36.07
N ASP A 54 -4.72 8.97 36.36
CA ASP A 54 -3.56 8.74 35.49
C ASP A 54 -3.72 7.46 34.65
N TRP A 55 -3.08 7.44 33.49
CA TRP A 55 -2.80 6.20 32.77
C TRP A 55 -1.86 5.33 33.58
N PHE A 56 -2.30 4.11 33.90
CA PHE A 56 -1.52 3.15 34.66
C PHE A 56 -0.60 2.35 33.73
N VAL A 57 0.69 2.31 34.06
CA VAL A 57 1.72 1.60 33.29
C VAL A 57 2.38 0.52 34.14
N HIS A 58 2.27 -0.73 33.68
CA HIS A 58 2.90 -1.89 34.31
C HIS A 58 3.68 -2.72 33.28
N VAL A 59 4.83 -3.26 33.65
CA VAL A 59 5.60 -4.18 32.82
C VAL A 59 5.86 -5.46 33.61
N ASP A 60 5.43 -6.57 33.05
CA ASP A 60 5.56 -7.88 33.69
C ASP A 60 7.03 -8.27 33.82
N GLN A 61 7.39 -8.98 34.90
CA GLN A 61 8.74 -9.50 35.09
C GLN A 61 9.05 -10.69 34.16
N GLY A 62 8.01 -11.34 33.62
CA GLY A 62 8.12 -12.50 32.75
C GLY A 62 8.80 -12.18 31.43
N ILE A 63 9.69 -13.07 30.99
CA ILE A 63 10.50 -12.89 29.78
C ILE A 63 9.89 -13.66 28.63
N ILE A 64 9.73 -12.98 27.50
CA ILE A 64 9.24 -13.53 26.25
C ILE A 64 10.40 -13.53 25.26
N HIS A 65 10.70 -14.71 24.72
CA HIS A 65 11.71 -14.87 23.68
C HIS A 65 11.05 -14.83 22.30
N LEU A 66 11.45 -13.86 21.48
CA LEU A 66 11.06 -13.78 20.07
C LEU A 66 12.35 -13.80 19.23
N GLY A 67 12.64 -14.95 18.63
CA GLY A 67 13.93 -15.17 17.95
C GLY A 67 15.10 -15.02 18.93
N LYS A 68 16.07 -14.15 18.58
CA LYS A 68 17.26 -13.86 19.42
C LYS A 68 17.07 -12.68 20.38
N THR A 69 15.87 -12.12 20.46
CA THR A 69 15.57 -10.92 21.24
C THR A 69 14.66 -11.24 22.42
N THR A 70 14.92 -10.57 23.54
CA THR A 70 14.17 -10.69 24.79
C THR A 70 13.22 -9.51 24.97
N TRP A 71 12.00 -9.85 25.38
CA TRP A 71 10.90 -8.91 25.54
C TRP A 71 10.20 -9.13 26.87
N ARG A 72 9.47 -8.13 27.35
CA ARG A 72 8.52 -8.21 28.47
C ARG A 72 7.15 -7.75 28.01
N LEU A 73 6.09 -8.27 28.62
CA LEU A 73 4.73 -7.79 28.35
C LEU A 73 4.50 -6.48 29.10
N ALA A 74 4.15 -5.43 28.39
CA ALA A 74 3.78 -4.13 28.93
C ALA A 74 2.26 -3.96 28.87
N HIS A 75 1.71 -3.33 29.91
CA HIS A 75 0.31 -3.03 30.11
C HIS A 75 0.17 -1.53 30.33
N VAL A 76 -0.60 -0.86 29.48
CA VAL A 76 -0.91 0.57 29.57
C VAL A 76 -2.42 0.72 29.62
N SER A 77 -2.96 1.11 30.77
CA SER A 77 -4.39 1.17 31.03
C SER A 77 -4.84 2.61 31.26
N SER A 78 -5.90 3.04 30.59
CA SER A 78 -6.46 4.37 30.82
C SER A 78 -7.17 4.47 32.17
N PRO A 79 -7.42 5.69 32.68
CA PRO A 79 -8.55 5.90 33.60
C PRO A 79 -9.87 5.58 32.89
N PHE A 80 -11.00 5.60 33.61
CA PHE A 80 -12.31 5.56 32.94
C PHE A 80 -12.53 6.89 32.21
N ILE A 81 -12.70 6.83 30.90
CA ILE A 81 -12.91 7.98 30.02
C ILE A 81 -14.38 7.95 29.57
N PRO A 82 -15.08 9.09 29.52
CA PRO A 82 -16.40 9.17 28.90
C PRO A 82 -16.37 8.63 27.46
N PHE A 83 -17.39 7.86 27.08
CA PHE A 83 -17.53 7.37 25.71
C PHE A 83 -18.10 8.47 24.79
N ASP A 84 -17.24 9.40 24.38
CA ASP A 84 -17.59 10.52 23.49
C ASP A 84 -16.51 10.76 22.40
N SER A 85 -16.65 11.84 21.64
CA SER A 85 -15.72 12.20 20.56
C SER A 85 -14.26 12.38 20.98
N SER A 86 -13.98 12.58 22.28
CA SER A 86 -12.62 12.73 22.81
C SER A 86 -11.85 11.41 22.91
N LEU A 87 -12.56 10.27 22.92
CA LEU A 87 -11.96 8.94 23.04
C LEU A 87 -10.96 8.68 21.92
N THR A 88 -11.34 8.97 20.68
CA THR A 88 -10.49 8.75 19.50
C THR A 88 -9.19 9.54 19.58
N TYR A 89 -9.28 10.83 19.93
CA TYR A 89 -8.12 11.69 20.07
C TYR A 89 -7.21 11.20 21.20
N THR A 90 -7.79 10.84 22.34
CA THR A 90 -7.06 10.37 23.51
C THR A 90 -6.28 9.09 23.23
N VAL A 91 -6.94 8.09 22.62
CA VAL A 91 -6.29 6.83 22.22
C VAL A 91 -5.21 7.09 21.17
N ALA A 92 -5.47 7.93 20.16
CA ALA A 92 -4.50 8.26 19.13
C ALA A 92 -3.24 8.93 19.70
N SER A 93 -3.39 9.87 20.62
CA SER A 93 -2.29 10.55 21.29
C SER A 93 -1.43 9.58 22.10
N VAL A 94 -2.03 8.65 22.85
CA VAL A 94 -1.29 7.64 23.63
C VAL A 94 -0.53 6.67 22.72
N CYS A 95 -1.21 6.12 21.70
CA CYS A 95 -0.58 5.21 20.74
C CYS A 95 0.59 5.90 20.02
N SER A 96 0.39 7.13 19.53
CA SER A 96 1.43 7.91 18.86
C SER A 96 2.61 8.22 19.78
N ALA A 97 2.35 8.60 21.05
CA ALA A 97 3.39 8.89 22.02
C ALA A 97 4.33 7.71 22.26
N ILE A 98 3.78 6.48 22.29
CA ILE A 98 4.54 5.24 22.47
C ILE A 98 5.26 4.84 21.16
N GLN A 99 4.59 4.94 20.01
CA GLN A 99 5.13 4.49 18.72
C GLN A 99 6.26 5.36 18.17
N THR A 100 6.26 6.67 18.47
CA THR A 100 7.22 7.64 17.92
C THR A 100 8.52 7.75 18.72
N ASP A 101 8.64 7.05 19.84
CA ASP A 101 9.82 7.10 20.68
C ASP A 101 10.90 6.12 20.21
N ASN A 102 12.07 6.65 19.82
CA ASN A 102 13.15 5.83 19.30
C ASN A 102 13.79 4.90 20.34
N ASP A 103 13.65 5.22 21.62
CA ASP A 103 14.26 4.47 22.74
C ASP A 103 13.33 3.37 23.26
N ILE A 104 12.02 3.45 22.97
CA ILE A 104 11.04 2.43 23.34
C ILE A 104 10.78 1.52 22.14
N LYS A 105 11.47 0.37 22.10
CA LYS A 105 11.20 -0.64 21.07
C LYS A 105 10.01 -1.50 21.49
N ILE A 106 8.87 -1.30 20.84
CA ILE A 106 7.65 -2.09 21.04
C ILE A 106 7.49 -3.16 19.95
N GLY A 107 6.79 -4.24 20.29
CA GLY A 107 6.41 -5.32 19.40
C GLY A 107 4.97 -5.77 19.64
N LEU A 108 4.35 -6.34 18.60
CA LEU A 108 3.04 -6.98 18.62
C LEU A 108 3.20 -8.42 18.17
N ASN A 109 2.51 -9.35 18.84
CA ASN A 109 2.49 -10.77 18.49
C ASN A 109 1.17 -11.42 18.97
N HIS A 110 1.12 -12.75 19.03
CA HIS A 110 -0.07 -13.50 19.44
C HIS A 110 -0.44 -13.46 20.93
N LEU A 111 0.42 -12.93 21.80
CA LEU A 111 0.24 -12.90 23.26
C LEU A 111 -0.50 -11.65 23.74
N PRO A 112 -0.10 -10.40 23.40
CA PRO A 112 -0.78 -9.23 23.88
C PRO A 112 -2.26 -9.18 23.47
N ARG A 113 -3.10 -8.64 24.35
CA ARG A 113 -4.52 -8.37 24.08
C ARG A 113 -4.83 -6.88 24.13
N LEU A 114 -5.87 -6.50 23.40
CA LEU A 114 -6.56 -5.24 23.65
C LEU A 114 -7.73 -5.55 24.59
N GLY A 115 -7.68 -5.00 25.79
CA GLY A 115 -8.77 -5.03 26.75
C GLY A 115 -9.64 -3.78 26.61
N VAL A 116 -10.96 -3.96 26.53
CA VAL A 116 -11.94 -2.86 26.62
C VAL A 116 -12.86 -3.13 27.80
N GLU A 117 -12.86 -2.24 28.79
CA GLU A 117 -13.69 -2.37 29.99
C GLU A 117 -14.76 -1.28 30.00
N ILE A 118 -16.03 -1.68 30.15
CA ILE A 118 -17.20 -0.79 30.07
C ILE A 118 -17.86 -0.67 31.46
N LYS A 119 -18.09 0.57 31.90
CA LYS A 119 -18.71 0.92 33.18
C LYS A 119 -19.88 1.89 32.98
N PRO A 120 -21.07 1.65 33.57
CA PRO A 120 -22.15 2.63 33.60
C PRO A 120 -21.80 3.80 34.55
N GLU A 121 -22.10 5.04 34.16
CA GLU A 121 -21.66 6.25 34.91
C GLU A 121 -22.47 6.55 36.17
N SER A 122 -23.77 6.26 36.16
CA SER A 122 -24.70 6.66 37.22
C SER A 122 -25.47 5.48 37.82
N SER A 123 -25.03 4.25 37.56
CA SER A 123 -25.69 3.03 38.05
C SER A 123 -24.71 1.87 38.13
N VAL A 124 -24.99 0.89 38.98
CA VAL A 124 -24.35 -0.43 38.92
C VAL A 124 -25.15 -1.38 38.03
N PHE A 125 -24.52 -2.46 37.55
CA PHE A 125 -25.25 -3.51 36.85
C PHE A 125 -26.19 -4.22 37.82
N THR A 126 -27.45 -4.39 37.42
CA THR A 126 -28.33 -5.37 38.07
C THR A 126 -27.95 -6.77 37.63
N VAL A 127 -28.33 -7.79 38.41
CA VAL A 127 -28.13 -9.20 38.03
C VAL A 127 -28.78 -9.48 36.68
N ILE A 128 -29.97 -8.93 36.41
CA ILE A 128 -30.70 -9.12 35.15
C ILE A 128 -29.93 -8.49 33.97
N GLU A 129 -29.40 -7.29 34.13
CA GLU A 129 -28.59 -6.63 33.10
C GLU A 129 -27.31 -7.44 32.78
N ALA A 130 -26.63 -7.95 33.81
CA ALA A 130 -25.46 -8.79 33.66
C ALA A 130 -25.80 -10.14 32.99
N GLN A 131 -26.92 -10.77 33.36
CA GLN A 131 -27.42 -12.00 32.73
C GLN A 131 -27.74 -11.78 31.25
N ARG A 132 -28.35 -10.65 30.89
CA ARG A 132 -28.66 -10.29 29.49
C ARG A 132 -27.40 -10.12 28.67
N THR A 133 -26.41 -9.40 29.20
CA THR A 133 -25.09 -9.26 28.57
C THR A 133 -24.42 -10.61 28.39
N LEU A 134 -24.40 -11.43 29.44
CA LEU A 134 -23.82 -12.78 29.40
C LEU A 134 -24.52 -13.69 28.37
N ALA A 135 -25.86 -13.65 28.29
CA ALA A 135 -26.63 -14.41 27.30
C ALA A 135 -26.28 -14.00 25.86
N LEU A 136 -26.19 -12.69 25.60
CA LEU A 136 -25.81 -12.21 24.27
C LEU A 136 -24.37 -12.60 23.93
N LEU A 137 -23.41 -12.43 24.84
CA LEU A 137 -22.01 -12.80 24.61
C LEU A 137 -21.81 -14.31 24.43
N TRP A 138 -22.56 -15.12 25.17
CA TRP A 138 -22.60 -16.56 24.98
C TRP A 138 -23.03 -16.92 23.56
N SER A 139 -24.08 -16.29 23.02
CA SER A 139 -24.62 -16.59 21.68
C SER A 139 -23.80 -15.94 20.54
N ALA A 140 -23.29 -14.73 20.75
CA ALA A 140 -22.60 -13.93 19.74
C ALA A 140 -21.10 -14.22 19.63
N GLY A 141 -20.44 -14.73 20.68
CA GLY A 141 -18.98 -14.82 20.76
C GLY A 141 -18.26 -15.52 19.60
N PRO A 142 -18.75 -16.66 19.08
CA PRO A 142 -18.19 -17.29 17.89
C PRO A 142 -18.29 -16.42 16.63
N ARG A 143 -19.32 -15.58 16.49
CA ARG A 143 -19.44 -14.63 15.38
C ARG A 143 -18.52 -13.44 15.58
N LEU A 144 -18.48 -12.88 16.79
CA LEU A 144 -17.56 -11.79 17.14
C LEU A 144 -16.11 -12.18 16.94
N SER A 145 -15.77 -13.47 17.08
CA SER A 145 -14.43 -13.98 16.78
C SER A 145 -13.98 -13.71 15.34
N ALA A 146 -14.91 -13.61 14.38
CA ALA A 146 -14.58 -13.29 12.99
C ALA A 146 -14.06 -11.85 12.80
N LEU A 147 -14.19 -10.97 13.80
CA LEU A 147 -13.62 -9.63 13.79
C LEU A 147 -12.13 -9.59 14.19
N HIS A 148 -11.56 -10.75 14.56
CA HIS A 148 -10.20 -10.85 15.11
C HIS A 148 -9.43 -12.01 14.50
N ALA A 149 -8.09 -11.96 14.54
CA ALA A 149 -7.27 -13.09 14.12
C ALA A 149 -7.68 -14.38 14.82
N GLU A 150 -7.57 -15.52 14.14
CA GLU A 150 -8.09 -16.80 14.65
C GLU A 150 -7.47 -17.24 15.99
N TYR A 151 -6.29 -16.72 16.36
CA TYR A 151 -5.66 -16.97 17.66
C TYR A 151 -6.20 -16.10 18.81
N CYS A 152 -7.02 -15.09 18.52
CA CYS A 152 -7.62 -14.16 19.47
C CYS A 152 -9.11 -14.42 19.76
N GLY A 153 -9.80 -15.20 18.91
CA GLY A 153 -11.20 -15.57 19.11
C GLY A 153 -11.45 -16.46 20.33
N VAL A 154 -12.69 -16.94 20.49
CA VAL A 154 -13.11 -17.74 21.67
C VAL A 154 -12.26 -18.99 21.96
N GLY A 155 -11.54 -19.52 20.98
CA GLY A 155 -10.60 -20.65 21.17
C GLY A 155 -9.21 -20.27 21.71
N SER A 156 -8.96 -18.98 21.96
CA SER A 156 -7.66 -18.46 22.37
C SER A 156 -7.22 -19.07 23.71
N ALA A 157 -5.98 -19.56 23.77
CA ALA A 157 -5.40 -20.06 25.02
C ALA A 157 -5.09 -18.92 26.03
N VAL A 158 -4.97 -17.68 25.56
CA VAL A 158 -4.66 -16.51 26.41
C VAL A 158 -5.93 -15.89 26.99
N ALA A 159 -6.99 -15.81 26.20
CA ALA A 159 -8.28 -15.23 26.59
C ALA A 159 -9.42 -16.17 26.14
N PRO A 160 -9.61 -17.33 26.81
CA PRO A 160 -10.59 -18.33 26.40
C PRO A 160 -12.03 -17.84 26.50
N GLY A 161 -12.88 -18.33 25.59
CA GLY A 161 -14.31 -18.04 25.54
C GLY A 161 -15.12 -18.62 26.70
N LEU A 162 -16.42 -18.29 26.74
CA LEU A 162 -17.34 -18.77 27.78
C LEU A 162 -17.56 -20.28 27.72
N GLU A 163 -17.28 -20.91 26.58
CA GLU A 163 -17.33 -22.35 26.37
C GLU A 163 -16.31 -23.11 27.25
N PHE A 164 -15.33 -22.39 27.81
CA PHE A 164 -14.34 -22.92 28.75
C PHE A 164 -14.65 -22.54 30.21
N SER A 165 -15.74 -21.81 30.46
CA SER A 165 -16.14 -21.36 31.80
C SER A 165 -16.93 -22.44 32.57
N ARG A 166 -17.24 -22.19 33.85
CA ARG A 166 -18.08 -23.08 34.66
C ARG A 166 -19.51 -23.23 34.10
N LEU A 167 -20.01 -22.27 33.31
CA LEU A 167 -21.31 -22.38 32.62
C LEU A 167 -21.37 -23.58 31.66
N ALA A 168 -20.23 -23.90 31.04
CA ALA A 168 -20.11 -25.01 30.11
C ALA A 168 -19.75 -26.33 30.81
N ASN A 169 -19.44 -26.30 32.12
CA ASN A 169 -19.05 -27.50 32.88
C ASN A 169 -19.14 -27.28 34.40
N ALA A 170 -20.26 -27.70 34.99
CA ALA A 170 -20.53 -27.55 36.42
C ALA A 170 -19.56 -28.36 37.32
N THR A 171 -18.92 -29.42 36.81
CA THR A 171 -18.10 -30.36 37.60
C THR A 171 -16.65 -29.92 37.83
N LYS A 172 -16.27 -28.68 37.49
CA LYS A 172 -14.89 -28.15 37.55
C LYS A 172 -13.89 -28.89 36.63
N ARG A 173 -14.36 -29.58 35.58
CA ARG A 173 -13.52 -30.47 34.74
C ARG A 173 -13.07 -29.89 33.39
N PHE A 174 -13.11 -28.57 33.22
CA PHE A 174 -12.31 -27.96 32.16
C PHE A 174 -10.90 -27.72 32.68
N PHE A 175 -10.02 -28.62 32.27
CA PHE A 175 -8.59 -28.46 32.43
C PHE A 175 -8.06 -28.25 31.01
N LEU A 176 -7.57 -27.07 30.64
CA LEU A 176 -6.70 -26.96 29.47
C LEU A 176 -5.49 -27.86 29.77
N PRO A 177 -5.30 -29.03 29.12
CA PRO A 177 -4.41 -30.05 29.66
C PRO A 177 -3.11 -30.14 28.84
N PRO A 178 -2.00 -30.66 29.42
CA PRO A 178 -1.32 -31.75 28.75
C PRO A 178 -2.17 -33.03 28.91
N ILE A 179 -3.00 -33.28 27.89
CA ILE A 179 -3.39 -34.58 27.30
C ILE A 179 -4.06 -35.64 28.22
N ASP A 180 -5.16 -36.21 27.70
CA ASP A 180 -5.86 -37.45 28.08
C ASP A 180 -6.71 -37.50 29.36
N LEU A 181 -7.97 -37.04 29.25
CA LEU A 181 -9.12 -37.50 30.03
C LEU A 181 -10.39 -37.40 29.16
N PRO A 182 -11.40 -38.28 29.33
CA PRO A 182 -12.66 -38.18 28.60
C PRO A 182 -13.46 -36.99 29.12
N HIS A 183 -13.48 -35.90 28.34
CA HIS A 183 -14.23 -34.68 28.63
C HIS A 183 -15.67 -34.77 28.06
N GLU A 184 -16.65 -34.13 28.72
CA GLU A 184 -18.03 -33.98 28.19
C GLU A 184 -18.08 -33.08 26.94
N ILE A 185 -17.07 -32.23 26.72
CA ILE A 185 -16.89 -31.45 25.50
C ILE A 185 -15.67 -31.99 24.77
N SER A 186 -15.86 -32.48 23.55
CA SER A 186 -14.74 -32.85 22.69
C SER A 186 -14.00 -31.57 22.25
N LEU A 187 -12.68 -31.55 22.45
CA LEU A 187 -11.82 -30.43 22.09
C LEU A 187 -10.92 -30.83 20.93
N LYS A 188 -10.92 -30.02 19.87
CA LYS A 188 -9.99 -30.15 18.76
C LYS A 188 -8.87 -29.14 18.94
N ARG A 189 -7.63 -29.60 18.73
CA ARG A 189 -6.48 -28.72 18.58
C ARG A 189 -6.39 -28.29 17.13
N GLU A 190 -6.35 -27.00 16.90
CA GLU A 190 -6.09 -26.43 15.58
C GLU A 190 -4.83 -25.60 15.61
N SER A 191 -4.05 -25.72 14.54
CA SER A 191 -2.84 -24.92 14.36
C SER A 191 -3.22 -23.65 13.58
N LYS A 192 -3.13 -22.49 14.24
CA LYS A 192 -3.46 -21.19 13.63
C LYS A 192 -2.21 -20.37 13.41
N GLU A 193 -2.18 -19.65 12.30
CA GLU A 193 -1.05 -18.78 11.95
C GLU A 193 -0.95 -17.61 12.92
N ILE A 194 0.29 -17.30 13.30
CA ILE A 194 0.62 -16.13 14.11
C ILE A 194 1.70 -15.33 13.43
N MET A 195 1.64 -14.01 13.64
CA MET A 195 2.59 -13.07 13.06
C MET A 195 3.07 -12.09 14.13
N SER A 196 4.29 -11.61 13.98
CA SER A 196 4.84 -10.50 14.76
C SER A 196 5.45 -9.44 13.87
N ASN A 197 5.42 -8.20 14.33
CA ASN A 197 6.05 -7.07 13.65
C ASN A 197 7.60 -7.08 13.75
N HIS A 198 8.20 -8.10 14.39
CA HIS A 198 9.65 -8.31 14.50
C HIS A 198 10.12 -9.59 13.80
N GLY A 199 9.36 -10.09 12.84
CA GLY A 199 9.82 -11.12 11.90
C GLY A 199 9.63 -12.56 12.35
N PHE A 200 8.81 -12.79 13.38
CA PHE A 200 8.42 -14.14 13.76
C PHE A 200 7.06 -14.50 13.15
N SER A 201 7.08 -15.39 12.15
CA SER A 201 5.90 -16.12 11.67
C SER A 201 5.95 -17.54 12.20
N GLY A 202 4.84 -18.03 12.73
CA GLY A 202 4.76 -19.37 13.27
C GLY A 202 3.32 -19.85 13.34
N LYS A 203 3.11 -20.94 14.07
CA LYS A 203 1.77 -21.40 14.39
C LYS A 203 1.62 -21.57 15.89
N VAL A 204 0.46 -21.18 16.41
CA VAL A 204 0.06 -21.46 17.79
C VAL A 204 -1.05 -22.50 17.78
N GLN A 205 -1.09 -23.31 18.84
CA GLN A 205 -2.21 -24.21 19.06
C GLN A 205 -3.37 -23.43 19.68
N VAL A 206 -4.52 -23.52 19.03
CA VAL A 206 -5.80 -22.96 19.46
C VAL A 206 -6.73 -24.12 19.80
N TRP A 207 -7.54 -23.95 20.83
CA TRP A 207 -8.43 -24.99 21.32
C TRP A 207 -9.84 -24.69 20.84
N VAL A 208 -10.43 -25.61 20.07
CA VAL A 208 -11.75 -25.42 19.48
C VAL A 208 -12.71 -26.46 20.05
N PRO A 209 -13.78 -26.07 20.76
CA PRO A 209 -14.86 -26.98 21.13
C PRO A 209 -15.52 -27.57 19.88
N THR A 210 -15.59 -28.89 19.74
CA THR A 210 -15.99 -29.55 18.47
C THR A 210 -17.50 -29.48 18.17
N GLN A 211 -18.35 -29.12 19.13
CA GLN A 211 -19.73 -28.69 18.89
C GLN A 211 -20.35 -28.22 20.21
N THR A 212 -20.50 -26.91 20.40
CA THR A 212 -21.24 -26.35 21.54
C THR A 212 -22.65 -25.92 21.14
N ARG A 213 -22.86 -25.53 19.88
CA ARG A 213 -24.13 -25.01 19.36
C ARG A 213 -25.16 -26.09 19.07
N GLY A 214 -26.41 -25.83 19.40
CA GLY A 214 -27.53 -26.76 19.23
C GLY A 214 -27.49 -27.97 20.16
N THR A 215 -26.55 -28.00 21.11
CA THR A 215 -26.34 -29.13 22.01
C THR A 215 -27.13 -28.98 23.31
N SER A 216 -27.29 -30.09 24.05
CA SER A 216 -27.83 -30.07 25.42
C SER A 216 -27.05 -29.13 26.35
N LEU A 217 -25.75 -28.93 26.07
CA LEU A 217 -24.88 -28.05 26.81
C LEU A 217 -25.22 -26.58 26.61
N GLU A 218 -25.40 -26.11 25.37
CA GLU A 218 -25.82 -24.73 25.13
C GLU A 218 -27.19 -24.46 25.78
N ASN A 219 -28.12 -25.42 25.68
CA ASN A 219 -29.40 -25.33 26.35
C ASN A 219 -29.28 -25.32 27.88
N HIS A 220 -28.28 -26.01 28.45
CA HIS A 220 -27.98 -25.93 29.88
C HIS A 220 -27.43 -24.56 30.25
N ALA A 221 -26.41 -24.06 29.55
CA ALA A 221 -25.80 -22.76 29.83
C ALA A 221 -26.81 -21.62 29.74
N ILE A 222 -27.64 -21.57 28.68
CA ILE A 222 -28.68 -20.56 28.51
C ILE A 222 -29.74 -20.64 29.62
N ARG A 223 -30.15 -21.85 30.04
CA ARG A 223 -31.09 -22.03 31.16
C ARG A 223 -30.47 -21.56 32.48
N SER A 224 -29.21 -21.91 32.74
CA SER A 224 -28.46 -21.46 33.91
C SER A 224 -28.35 -19.94 33.96
N ILE A 225 -28.04 -19.28 32.83
CA ILE A 225 -27.98 -17.82 32.74
C ILE A 225 -29.36 -17.20 33.04
N LYS A 226 -30.46 -17.77 32.52
CA LYS A 226 -31.81 -17.21 32.67
C LYS A 226 -32.46 -17.43 34.04
N GLY A 227 -31.99 -18.38 34.85
CA GLY A 227 -32.65 -18.68 36.12
C GLY A 227 -31.81 -19.35 37.21
N GLY A 228 -30.60 -19.83 36.90
CA GLY A 228 -29.70 -20.47 37.87
C GLY A 228 -28.68 -19.53 38.52
N LEU A 229 -28.36 -18.40 37.88
CA LEU A 229 -27.39 -17.40 38.39
C LEU A 229 -28.12 -16.25 39.09
N SER A 230 -28.65 -16.51 40.28
CA SER A 230 -29.57 -15.58 40.97
C SER A 230 -28.89 -14.37 41.63
N THR A 231 -27.58 -14.46 41.91
CA THR A 231 -26.77 -13.40 42.50
C THR A 231 -25.65 -12.95 41.57
N MET A 232 -25.03 -11.80 41.86
CA MET A 232 -23.87 -11.33 41.09
C MET A 232 -22.68 -12.27 41.28
N GLU A 233 -22.53 -12.81 42.49
CA GLU A 233 -21.52 -13.80 42.86
C GLU A 233 -21.67 -15.08 42.05
N ASP A 234 -22.90 -15.60 41.91
CA ASP A 234 -23.19 -16.79 41.10
C ASP A 234 -22.79 -16.54 39.63
N LEU A 235 -23.14 -15.36 39.10
CA LEU A 235 -22.85 -14.99 37.72
C LEU A 235 -21.34 -14.93 37.47
N VAL A 236 -20.61 -14.20 38.31
CA VAL A 236 -19.16 -14.07 38.19
C VAL A 236 -18.49 -15.43 38.32
N GLU A 237 -18.87 -16.22 39.31
CA GLU A 237 -18.33 -17.57 39.50
C GLU A 237 -18.66 -18.49 38.32
N GLY A 238 -19.85 -18.36 37.72
CA GLY A 238 -20.24 -19.07 36.50
C GLY A 238 -19.31 -18.77 35.32
N THR A 239 -18.95 -17.50 35.13
CA THR A 239 -18.10 -17.06 33.99
C THR A 239 -16.61 -17.36 34.16
N ARG A 240 -16.14 -17.79 35.33
CA ARG A 240 -14.72 -18.05 35.57
C ARG A 240 -14.20 -19.22 34.74
N VAL A 241 -12.99 -19.05 34.22
CA VAL A 241 -12.23 -20.08 33.52
C VAL A 241 -11.06 -20.54 34.40
N TYR A 242 -11.05 -21.82 34.74
CA TYR A 242 -10.01 -22.43 35.56
C TYR A 242 -8.99 -23.15 34.68
N VAL A 243 -7.70 -22.94 34.98
CA VAL A 243 -6.58 -23.51 34.23
C VAL A 243 -5.60 -24.19 35.19
N LYS A 244 -5.13 -25.38 34.82
CA LYS A 244 -4.05 -26.09 35.51
C LYS A 244 -2.92 -26.36 34.51
N LYS A 245 -1.67 -26.26 34.95
CA LYS A 245 -0.51 -26.57 34.09
C LYS A 245 -0.21 -28.07 34.05
N SER A 246 -0.51 -28.80 35.13
CA SER A 246 -0.37 -30.25 35.26
C SER A 246 -1.47 -30.84 36.17
N LYS A 247 -1.55 -32.16 36.28
CA LYS A 247 -2.53 -32.85 37.15
C LYS A 247 -2.36 -32.47 38.63
N ASP A 248 -1.12 -32.25 39.04
CA ASP A 248 -0.74 -31.96 40.42
C ASP A 248 -0.74 -30.47 40.77
N ASP A 249 -0.92 -29.58 39.79
CA ASP A 249 -0.98 -28.14 40.01
C ASP A 249 -2.33 -27.69 40.61
N GLU A 250 -2.26 -26.66 41.45
CA GLU A 250 -3.43 -25.91 41.87
C GLU A 250 -4.10 -25.20 40.68
N ALA A 251 -5.43 -25.21 40.65
CA ALA A 251 -6.19 -24.53 39.62
C ALA A 251 -6.06 -23.02 39.80
N ARG A 252 -5.67 -22.31 38.74
CA ARG A 252 -5.62 -20.85 38.70
C ARG A 252 -6.73 -20.33 37.80
N VAL A 253 -7.38 -19.25 38.20
CA VAL A 253 -8.34 -18.55 37.34
C VAL A 253 -7.56 -17.75 36.31
N THR A 254 -7.89 -17.91 35.03
CA THR A 254 -7.34 -17.08 33.94
C THR A 254 -8.35 -16.01 33.52
N ARG A 255 -7.85 -14.93 32.92
CA ARG A 255 -8.70 -13.91 32.29
C ARG A 255 -9.33 -14.51 31.03
N GLY A 256 -10.65 -14.47 30.94
CA GLY A 256 -11.40 -14.92 29.77
C GLY A 256 -11.51 -13.85 28.68
N ALA A 257 -12.03 -14.26 27.52
CA ALA A 257 -12.49 -13.39 26.44
C ALA A 257 -13.46 -12.31 26.94
N TYR A 258 -14.27 -12.67 27.93
CA TYR A 258 -15.16 -11.76 28.66
C TYR A 258 -14.94 -11.98 30.15
N ASP A 259 -14.75 -10.90 30.89
CA ASP A 259 -14.43 -10.91 32.31
C ASP A 259 -15.45 -10.07 33.08
N PHE A 260 -16.18 -10.72 33.97
CA PHE A 260 -17.22 -10.15 34.82
C PHE A 260 -16.73 -9.92 36.25
N THR A 261 -15.46 -10.22 36.57
CA THR A 261 -14.94 -10.17 37.95
C THR A 261 -15.08 -8.79 38.58
N SER A 262 -14.94 -7.73 37.78
CA SER A 262 -15.08 -6.34 38.22
C SER A 262 -16.50 -5.99 38.70
N LEU A 263 -17.52 -6.82 38.43
CA LEU A 263 -18.88 -6.59 38.93
C LEU A 263 -19.01 -6.72 40.45
N LEU A 264 -18.11 -7.49 41.09
CA LEU A 264 -18.04 -7.63 42.55
C LEU A 264 -17.16 -6.57 43.22
N GLN A 265 -16.45 -5.75 42.43
CA GLN A 265 -15.61 -4.68 42.98
C GLN A 265 -16.48 -3.46 43.30
N PRO A 266 -16.44 -2.94 44.55
CA PRO A 266 -17.31 -1.84 44.99
C PRO A 266 -17.24 -0.58 44.13
N ASP A 267 -16.07 -0.30 43.53
CA ASP A 267 -15.82 0.96 42.82
C ASP A 267 -15.67 0.80 41.30
N ASN A 268 -15.72 -0.42 40.77
CA ASN A 268 -15.50 -0.69 39.34
C ASN A 268 -16.80 -1.06 38.61
N HIS A 269 -17.54 -2.07 39.10
CA HIS A 269 -18.83 -2.51 38.54
C HIS A 269 -18.88 -2.53 37.00
N SER A 270 -17.89 -3.14 36.38
CA SER A 270 -17.66 -3.10 34.93
C SER A 270 -17.60 -4.50 34.30
N ILE A 271 -17.67 -4.55 32.98
CA ILE A 271 -17.48 -5.77 32.18
C ILE A 271 -16.33 -5.54 31.20
N ARG A 272 -15.37 -6.46 31.15
CA ARG A 272 -14.17 -6.35 30.30
C ARG A 272 -14.17 -7.37 29.16
N PHE A 273 -13.76 -6.91 27.98
CA PHE A 273 -13.65 -7.66 26.74
C PHE A 273 -12.17 -7.80 26.36
N ASN A 274 -11.67 -9.02 26.15
CA ASN A 274 -10.26 -9.34 25.86
C ASN A 274 -10.10 -10.17 24.56
N GLN A 275 -11.08 -10.13 23.66
CA GLN A 275 -11.06 -10.92 22.42
C GLN A 275 -10.16 -10.35 21.32
N HIS A 276 -9.76 -9.09 21.40
CA HIS A 276 -9.00 -8.45 20.34
C HIS A 276 -7.49 -8.60 20.59
N GLY A 277 -6.71 -8.81 19.52
CA GLY A 277 -5.24 -8.83 19.63
C GLY A 277 -4.68 -7.46 20.03
N GLY A 278 -3.55 -7.43 20.73
CA GLY A 278 -2.89 -6.16 21.05
C GLY A 278 -2.55 -5.37 19.77
N THR A 279 -2.87 -4.09 19.78
CA THR A 279 -2.70 -3.16 18.66
C THR A 279 -2.41 -1.76 19.21
N MET A 280 -1.73 -0.95 18.40
CA MET A 280 -1.50 0.48 18.59
C MET A 280 -2.25 1.31 17.54
N ASN A 281 -3.16 0.69 16.78
CA ASN A 281 -3.94 1.37 15.78
C ASN A 281 -5.19 1.96 16.44
N ALA A 282 -5.19 3.29 16.60
CA ALA A 282 -6.28 3.99 17.28
C ALA A 282 -7.66 3.73 16.64
N ARG A 283 -7.73 3.63 15.31
CA ARG A 283 -8.98 3.33 14.61
C ARG A 283 -9.50 1.93 14.95
N ALA A 284 -8.64 0.92 14.97
CA ALA A 284 -9.01 -0.44 15.36
C ALA A 284 -9.43 -0.53 16.83
N ILE A 285 -8.73 0.18 17.72
CA ILE A 285 -9.06 0.25 19.15
C ILE A 285 -10.44 0.86 19.36
N VAL A 286 -10.71 2.02 18.74
CA VAL A 286 -11.99 2.72 18.85
C VAL A 286 -13.12 1.89 18.23
N ALA A 287 -12.91 1.31 17.04
CA ALA A 287 -13.91 0.47 16.40
C ALA A 287 -14.32 -0.73 17.29
N TRP A 288 -13.35 -1.38 17.94
CA TRP A 288 -13.66 -2.46 18.89
C TRP A 288 -14.33 -1.93 20.16
N ALA A 289 -13.90 -0.78 20.68
CA ALA A 289 -14.52 -0.16 21.84
C ALA A 289 -16.00 0.21 21.61
N GLU A 290 -16.34 0.69 20.41
CA GLU A 290 -17.72 0.97 19.99
C GLU A 290 -18.59 -0.30 19.95
N VAL A 291 -18.04 -1.41 19.46
CA VAL A 291 -18.74 -2.70 19.48
C VAL A 291 -19.00 -3.15 20.93
N CYS A 292 -17.98 -3.14 21.78
CA CYS A 292 -18.10 -3.52 23.19
C CYS A 292 -19.11 -2.64 23.96
N HIS A 293 -18.99 -1.31 23.80
CA HIS A 293 -19.90 -0.34 24.40
C HIS A 293 -21.34 -0.61 23.99
N THR A 294 -21.59 -0.78 22.70
CA THR A 294 -22.94 -0.95 22.16
C THR A 294 -23.56 -2.28 22.57
N ILE A 295 -22.78 -3.35 22.70
CA ILE A 295 -23.27 -4.63 23.24
C ILE A 295 -23.79 -4.43 24.67
N VAL A 296 -23.02 -3.75 25.52
CA VAL A 296 -23.40 -3.48 26.92
C VAL A 296 -24.62 -2.55 26.99
N ASP A 297 -24.62 -1.47 26.21
CA ASP A 297 -25.72 -0.52 26.14
C ASP A 297 -27.02 -1.17 25.65
N PHE A 298 -26.94 -1.94 24.56
CA PHE A 298 -28.07 -2.71 24.03
C PHE A 298 -28.62 -3.67 25.09
N CYS A 299 -27.77 -4.44 25.77
CA CYS A 299 -28.24 -5.37 26.79
C CYS A 299 -28.87 -4.68 27.99
N LYS A 300 -28.40 -3.49 28.37
CA LYS A 300 -28.99 -2.69 29.45
C LYS A 300 -30.34 -2.07 29.07
N ASN A 301 -30.43 -1.49 27.87
CA ASN A 301 -31.52 -0.58 27.52
C ASN A 301 -32.57 -1.18 26.57
N ALA A 302 -32.24 -2.22 25.79
CA ALA A 302 -33.16 -2.76 24.80
C ALA A 302 -34.37 -3.47 25.44
N PRO A 303 -35.56 -3.43 24.83
CA PRO A 303 -36.69 -4.26 25.25
C PRO A 303 -36.32 -5.76 25.23
N GLN A 304 -36.87 -6.53 26.18
CA GLN A 304 -36.63 -7.99 26.25
C GLN A 304 -37.00 -8.72 24.95
N SER A 305 -38.04 -8.27 24.24
CA SER A 305 -38.46 -8.82 22.94
C SER A 305 -37.40 -8.65 21.85
N LEU A 306 -36.70 -7.52 21.82
CA LEU A 306 -35.66 -7.24 20.83
C LEU A 306 -34.42 -8.11 21.07
N LEU A 307 -34.01 -8.25 22.34
CA LEU A 307 -32.94 -9.17 22.72
C LEU A 307 -33.29 -10.62 22.37
N GLN A 308 -34.51 -11.06 22.66
CA GLN A 308 -34.96 -12.42 22.36
C GLN A 308 -34.97 -12.69 20.85
N SER A 309 -35.44 -11.73 20.03
CA SER A 309 -35.39 -11.82 18.57
C SER A 309 -33.95 -11.88 18.02
N LEU A 310 -33.02 -11.13 18.62
CA LEU A 310 -31.60 -11.18 18.25
C LEU A 310 -30.99 -12.55 18.60
N LEU A 311 -31.29 -13.09 19.78
CA LEU A 311 -30.82 -14.43 20.20
C LEU A 311 -31.36 -15.54 19.28
N GLU A 312 -32.61 -15.44 18.82
CA GLU A 312 -33.22 -16.37 17.84
C GLU A 312 -32.58 -16.29 16.45
N ARG A 313 -32.08 -15.11 16.05
CA ARG A 313 -31.30 -14.99 14.81
C ARG A 313 -29.91 -15.59 14.97
N LEU A 314 -29.29 -15.40 16.14
CA LEU A 314 -27.99 -15.99 16.48
C LEU A 314 -28.02 -17.52 16.58
N SER A 315 -29.18 -18.15 16.79
CA SER A 315 -29.28 -19.61 16.73
C SER A 315 -29.26 -20.18 15.30
N ARG A 316 -29.36 -19.35 14.26
CA ARG A 316 -29.22 -19.79 12.86
C ARG A 316 -27.76 -20.19 12.54
N PRO A 317 -27.50 -21.05 11.54
CA PRO A 317 -26.15 -21.39 11.11
C PRO A 317 -25.35 -20.15 10.64
N SER A 318 -24.04 -20.15 10.90
CA SER A 318 -23.11 -19.10 10.44
C SER A 318 -22.57 -19.35 9.02
N VAL A 319 -22.72 -20.56 8.48
CA VAL A 319 -22.27 -20.97 7.14
C VAL A 319 -23.40 -21.78 6.49
N ALA A 320 -23.60 -21.65 5.17
CA ALA A 320 -24.50 -22.52 4.43
C ALA A 320 -23.94 -23.94 4.43
N SER A 321 -24.65 -24.91 5.01
CA SER A 321 -24.25 -26.31 4.96
C SER A 321 -24.42 -26.85 3.54
N SER A 322 -23.33 -27.33 2.93
CA SER A 322 -23.34 -27.92 1.59
C SER A 322 -24.19 -29.19 1.48
N GLU A 323 -24.55 -29.82 2.60
CA GLU A 323 -25.25 -31.11 2.63
C GLU A 323 -26.80 -31.00 2.70
N THR A 324 -27.35 -29.81 2.86
CA THR A 324 -28.82 -29.61 2.98
C THR A 324 -29.36 -28.47 2.12
N ALA A 325 -28.61 -28.09 1.07
CA ALA A 325 -28.92 -26.96 0.19
C ALA A 325 -30.25 -27.10 -0.59
N GLU A 326 -30.95 -28.22 -0.52
CA GLU A 326 -32.22 -28.45 -1.23
C GLU A 326 -33.48 -28.07 -0.44
N SER A 327 -33.42 -27.64 0.84
CA SER A 327 -34.66 -27.33 1.59
C SER A 327 -34.69 -26.10 2.50
N SER A 328 -33.63 -25.30 2.62
CA SER A 328 -33.65 -24.08 3.46
C SER A 328 -33.29 -22.83 2.65
N SER A 329 -34.29 -21.99 2.37
CA SER A 329 -34.19 -20.74 1.59
C SER A 329 -33.62 -19.53 2.35
N SER A 330 -33.14 -19.70 3.60
CA SER A 330 -32.69 -18.58 4.43
C SER A 330 -31.17 -18.38 4.35
N ARG A 331 -30.74 -17.18 3.97
CA ARG A 331 -29.32 -16.75 4.03
C ARG A 331 -28.71 -16.95 5.43
N PRO A 332 -27.42 -17.32 5.56
CA PRO A 332 -26.71 -17.40 6.83
C PRO A 332 -26.67 -16.06 7.56
N TYR A 333 -26.64 -16.07 8.89
CA TYR A 333 -26.56 -14.86 9.72
C TYR A 333 -25.13 -14.61 10.19
N THR A 334 -24.48 -13.61 9.61
CA THR A 334 -23.04 -13.31 9.76
C THR A 334 -22.76 -12.35 10.93
N VAL A 335 -21.48 -12.05 11.18
CA VAL A 335 -21.09 -11.02 12.15
C VAL A 335 -21.46 -9.61 11.68
N PHE A 336 -21.47 -9.36 10.36
CA PHE A 336 -21.82 -8.06 9.81
C PHE A 336 -23.31 -7.79 9.97
N ASP A 337 -24.16 -8.81 9.78
CA ASP A 337 -25.59 -8.73 10.10
C ASP A 337 -25.81 -8.39 11.59
N LEU A 338 -25.05 -9.03 12.49
CA LEU A 338 -25.08 -8.74 13.92
C LEU A 338 -24.72 -7.28 14.23
N LEU A 339 -23.68 -6.73 13.60
CA LEU A 339 -23.29 -5.34 13.81
C LEU A 339 -24.38 -4.38 13.31
N VAL A 340 -24.99 -4.65 12.15
CA VAL A 340 -26.11 -3.85 11.63
C VAL A 340 -27.32 -3.90 12.58
N ASP A 341 -27.64 -5.08 13.11
CA ASP A 341 -28.73 -5.26 14.07
C ASP A 341 -28.46 -4.59 15.42
N LEU A 342 -27.20 -4.46 15.81
CA LEU A 342 -26.74 -3.65 16.94
C LEU A 342 -26.62 -2.15 16.61
N ARG A 343 -27.07 -1.71 15.43
CA ARG A 343 -27.01 -0.32 14.95
C ARG A 343 -25.59 0.22 14.75
N LEU A 344 -24.68 -0.63 14.30
CA LEU A 344 -23.27 -0.31 14.00
C LEU A 344 -22.91 -0.50 12.51
N PRO A 345 -23.57 0.18 11.56
CA PRO A 345 -23.29 0.01 10.13
C PRO A 345 -21.87 0.48 9.75
N SER A 346 -21.32 1.50 10.42
CA SER A 346 -19.97 1.99 10.17
C SER A 346 -18.90 0.97 10.57
N GLN A 347 -19.10 0.27 11.68
CA GLN A 347 -18.20 -0.79 12.14
C GLN A 347 -18.36 -2.03 11.27
N ALA A 348 -19.59 -2.35 10.82
CA ALA A 348 -19.81 -3.40 9.83
C ALA A 348 -19.00 -3.14 8.56
N ALA A 349 -19.14 -1.96 7.95
CA ALA A 349 -18.37 -1.58 6.75
C ALA A 349 -16.86 -1.58 6.98
N TYR A 350 -16.40 -1.12 8.15
CA TYR A 350 -14.99 -1.16 8.53
C TYR A 350 -14.45 -2.60 8.55
N TYR A 351 -15.11 -3.53 9.26
CA TYR A 351 -14.64 -4.92 9.34
C TYR A 351 -14.86 -5.71 8.04
N GLU A 352 -15.91 -5.40 7.26
CA GLU A 352 -16.10 -5.98 5.91
C GLU A 352 -14.93 -5.67 4.99
N SER A 353 -14.41 -4.43 5.04
CA SER A 353 -13.24 -4.03 4.23
C SER A 353 -11.96 -4.81 4.56
N LEU A 354 -11.88 -5.35 5.78
CA LEU A 354 -10.74 -6.14 6.24
C LEU A 354 -10.88 -7.63 5.90
N GLY A 355 -12.11 -8.11 5.67
CA GLY A 355 -12.44 -9.52 5.54
C GLY A 355 -12.49 -10.26 6.89
N PRO A 356 -12.89 -11.54 6.91
CA PRO A 356 -13.01 -12.32 8.14
C PRO A 356 -11.63 -12.66 8.73
N ASN A 357 -11.60 -12.73 10.06
CA ASN A 357 -10.43 -13.03 10.89
C ASN A 357 -9.17 -12.18 10.58
N PRO A 358 -9.27 -10.84 10.53
CA PRO A 358 -8.13 -10.00 10.18
C PRO A 358 -7.06 -10.04 11.29
N PHE A 359 -5.78 -10.05 10.92
CA PHE A 359 -4.75 -9.66 11.88
C PHE A 359 -4.88 -8.16 12.17
N VAL A 360 -4.28 -7.70 13.28
CA VAL A 360 -4.28 -6.27 13.60
C VAL A 360 -3.60 -5.47 12.48
N PRO A 361 -4.00 -4.22 12.19
CA PRO A 361 -3.53 -3.44 11.04
C PRO A 361 -2.01 -3.39 10.86
N GLU A 362 -1.27 -3.34 11.96
CA GLU A 362 0.20 -3.30 11.98
C GLU A 362 0.87 -4.61 11.53
N LEU A 363 0.13 -5.71 11.58
CA LEU A 363 0.55 -7.02 11.07
C LEU A 363 0.01 -7.30 9.66
N THR A 364 -0.98 -6.52 9.21
CA THR A 364 -1.60 -6.66 7.89
C THR A 364 -1.22 -5.53 6.96
N LYS A 365 0.04 -5.11 6.89
CA LYS A 365 0.45 -4.08 5.90
C LYS A 365 0.25 -4.65 4.48
N ARG A 366 -0.99 -4.58 3.99
CA ARG A 366 -1.37 -4.83 2.62
C ARG A 366 -0.74 -3.70 1.85
N MET A 367 0.25 -4.06 1.06
CA MET A 367 0.76 -3.19 0.01
C MET A 367 -0.18 -3.37 -1.16
N SER A 368 -1.45 -3.02 -0.95
CA SER A 368 -2.48 -3.21 -1.95
C SER A 368 -2.39 -2.07 -2.93
N VAL A 369 -1.95 -2.38 -4.15
CA VAL A 369 -2.42 -1.66 -5.32
C VAL A 369 -3.93 -1.76 -5.38
N ASP A 370 -4.61 -0.71 -5.78
CA ASP A 370 -6.06 -0.74 -5.95
C ASP A 370 -6.39 -1.06 -7.40
N ILE A 371 -6.80 -2.31 -7.65
CA ILE A 371 -7.24 -2.79 -8.97
C ILE A 371 -8.72 -3.16 -8.98
N LEU A 372 -9.45 -2.84 -7.90
CA LEU A 372 -10.86 -3.16 -7.79
C LEU A 372 -11.71 -2.07 -8.43
N GLU A 373 -12.59 -2.49 -9.34
CA GLU A 373 -13.59 -1.59 -9.90
C GLU A 373 -14.67 -1.29 -8.85
N ARG A 374 -14.89 0.00 -8.59
CA ARG A 374 -15.85 0.51 -7.61
C ARG A 374 -16.49 1.78 -8.13
N GLU A 375 -17.76 1.98 -7.80
CA GLU A 375 -18.48 3.20 -8.15
C GLU A 375 -17.80 4.43 -7.53
N GLY A 376 -17.67 5.51 -8.30
CA GLY A 376 -17.03 6.76 -7.86
C GLY A 376 -15.50 6.74 -7.81
N VAL A 377 -14.83 5.63 -8.15
CA VAL A 377 -13.37 5.56 -8.25
C VAL A 377 -12.95 5.53 -9.74
N PRO A 378 -12.04 6.41 -10.20
CA PRO A 378 -11.61 6.45 -11.60
C PRO A 378 -11.04 5.10 -12.02
N HIS A 379 -11.58 4.47 -13.06
CA HIS A 379 -11.23 3.12 -13.50
C HIS A 379 -9.82 2.99 -14.13
N GLN A 380 -9.22 4.11 -14.51
CA GLN A 380 -7.83 4.18 -14.93
C GLN A 380 -6.86 3.85 -13.80
N THR A 381 -5.69 3.38 -14.16
CA THR A 381 -4.54 3.24 -13.27
C THR A 381 -3.35 3.97 -13.86
N PHE A 382 -2.38 4.31 -13.03
CA PHE A 382 -1.10 4.81 -13.52
C PHE A 382 0.08 4.27 -12.72
N GLY A 383 1.25 4.24 -13.34
CA GLY A 383 2.55 4.08 -12.71
C GLY A 383 3.51 5.12 -13.27
N VAL A 384 4.59 5.39 -12.54
CA VAL A 384 5.65 6.32 -12.97
C VAL A 384 7.01 5.64 -12.93
N GLU A 385 7.85 5.97 -13.90
CA GLU A 385 9.28 5.65 -13.91
C GLU A 385 10.06 6.96 -13.81
N ILE A 386 10.96 7.04 -12.84
CA ILE A 386 11.78 8.23 -12.58
C ILE A 386 13.24 7.87 -12.87
N GLU A 387 13.78 8.39 -13.96
CA GLU A 387 15.18 8.21 -14.32
C GLU A 387 16.00 9.44 -13.88
N TYR A 388 17.10 9.18 -13.16
CA TYR A 388 18.02 10.22 -12.73
C TYR A 388 19.41 9.66 -12.44
N LEU A 389 20.38 10.56 -12.32
CA LEU A 389 21.78 10.24 -12.05
C LEU A 389 22.14 10.59 -10.61
N VAL A 390 23.06 9.84 -10.02
CA VAL A 390 23.63 10.14 -8.70
C VAL A 390 25.16 10.03 -8.76
N PRO A 391 25.90 11.08 -8.37
CA PRO A 391 27.35 11.05 -8.39
C PRO A 391 27.91 10.17 -7.26
N TYR A 392 29.17 9.78 -7.39
CA TYR A 392 29.95 9.19 -6.31
C TYR A 392 31.36 9.78 -6.28
N ASN A 393 31.95 9.86 -5.10
CA ASN A 393 33.32 10.29 -4.85
C ASN A 393 34.30 9.10 -4.92
N ARG A 394 35.59 9.41 -5.05
CA ARG A 394 36.69 8.49 -4.77
C ARG A 394 37.45 8.98 -3.54
N VAL A 395 38.08 8.09 -2.78
CA VAL A 395 38.83 8.47 -1.57
C VAL A 395 39.94 9.48 -1.89
N GLU A 396 40.58 9.36 -3.05
CA GLU A 396 41.64 10.26 -3.52
C GLU A 396 41.16 11.63 -4.03
N HIS A 397 39.86 11.85 -4.18
CA HIS A 397 39.30 13.10 -4.68
C HIS A 397 38.38 13.76 -3.65
N PRO A 398 38.65 15.03 -3.26
CA PRO A 398 37.79 15.75 -2.33
C PRO A 398 36.39 15.95 -2.94
N ASP A 399 35.39 16.01 -2.07
CA ASP A 399 34.01 16.25 -2.49
C ASP A 399 33.87 17.61 -3.19
N ALA A 400 33.38 17.60 -4.44
CA ALA A 400 33.19 18.80 -5.24
C ALA A 400 32.20 19.81 -4.65
N ARG A 401 31.28 19.35 -3.78
CA ARG A 401 30.28 20.20 -3.13
C ARG A 401 30.19 19.86 -1.64
N PRO A 402 31.17 20.27 -0.83
CA PRO A 402 31.21 19.93 0.60
C PRO A 402 30.06 20.53 1.41
N ASP A 403 29.43 21.60 0.91
CA ASP A 403 28.30 22.27 1.57
C ASP A 403 26.96 21.53 1.37
N ASP A 404 26.86 20.67 0.35
CA ASP A 404 25.65 19.90 0.08
C ASP A 404 25.60 18.68 1.01
N ARG A 405 24.70 18.70 2.01
CA ARG A 405 24.62 17.65 3.03
C ARG A 405 23.95 16.36 2.54
N ARG A 406 23.40 16.35 1.32
CA ARG A 406 22.75 15.18 0.75
C ARG A 406 23.77 14.07 0.50
N TRP A 407 23.31 12.83 0.62
CA TRP A 407 24.21 11.68 0.61
C TRP A 407 24.86 11.48 -0.76
N VAL A 408 26.15 11.13 -0.73
CA VAL A 408 26.97 10.72 -1.86
C VAL A 408 27.77 9.48 -1.44
N TYR A 409 27.94 8.52 -2.34
CA TYR A 409 28.77 7.35 -2.07
C TYR A 409 30.25 7.71 -2.25
N THR A 410 31.14 7.26 -1.36
CA THR A 410 32.60 7.40 -1.54
C THR A 410 33.21 6.02 -1.77
N HIS A 411 33.76 5.81 -2.97
CA HIS A 411 34.35 4.55 -3.37
C HIS A 411 35.76 4.34 -2.79
N PRO A 412 36.01 3.24 -2.06
CA PRO A 412 37.36 2.89 -1.59
C PRO A 412 38.21 2.33 -2.73
N ALA A 413 39.43 2.82 -2.92
CA ALA A 413 40.33 2.48 -4.05
C ALA A 413 40.57 0.96 -4.29
N ALA A 414 40.32 0.10 -3.29
CA ALA A 414 40.62 -1.34 -3.33
C ALA A 414 39.53 -2.27 -3.92
N ARG A 415 38.45 -1.75 -4.54
CA ARG A 415 37.33 -2.57 -5.04
C ARG A 415 37.25 -2.66 -6.57
N VAL A 416 36.72 -3.80 -7.06
CA VAL A 416 36.79 -4.31 -8.45
C VAL A 416 35.90 -3.53 -9.46
N SER A 417 34.99 -2.64 -9.00
CA SER A 417 34.28 -1.69 -9.87
C SER A 417 33.62 -0.56 -9.05
N PRO A 418 33.95 0.73 -9.32
CA PRO A 418 33.30 1.88 -8.70
C PRO A 418 31.79 1.92 -8.91
N PHE A 419 31.36 1.66 -10.14
CA PHE A 419 29.97 1.66 -10.54
C PHE A 419 29.11 0.70 -9.71
N ASN A 420 29.47 -0.58 -9.68
CA ASN A 420 28.67 -1.61 -8.99
C ASN A 420 28.52 -1.33 -7.50
N SER A 421 29.58 -0.81 -6.89
CA SER A 421 29.59 -0.49 -5.46
C SER A 421 28.74 0.74 -5.15
N ALA A 422 28.84 1.78 -5.98
CA ALA A 422 28.06 3.01 -5.84
C ALA A 422 26.57 2.74 -6.00
N TYR A 423 26.19 2.04 -7.06
CA TYR A 423 24.82 1.64 -7.32
C TYR A 423 24.27 0.77 -6.18
N SER A 424 25.00 -0.26 -5.75
CA SER A 424 24.53 -1.14 -4.66
C SER A 424 24.32 -0.38 -3.35
N ALA A 425 25.19 0.58 -3.03
CA ALA A 425 25.04 1.43 -1.86
C ALA A 425 23.81 2.34 -1.96
N LEU A 426 23.61 2.95 -3.13
CA LEU A 426 22.47 3.82 -3.44
C LEU A 426 21.14 3.06 -3.38
N GLY A 427 21.01 1.94 -4.10
CA GLY A 427 19.79 1.14 -4.12
C GLY A 427 19.39 0.64 -2.73
N ASN A 428 20.34 0.16 -1.94
CA ASN A 428 20.09 -0.24 -0.56
C ASN A 428 19.69 0.93 0.34
N ARG A 429 20.22 2.13 0.10
CA ARG A 429 19.86 3.34 0.85
C ARG A 429 18.43 3.77 0.51
N LEU A 430 18.11 3.90 -0.76
CA LEU A 430 16.78 4.29 -1.23
C LEU A 430 15.72 3.29 -0.76
N ALA A 431 15.96 1.99 -0.93
CA ALA A 431 15.04 0.95 -0.44
C ALA A 431 14.71 1.10 1.04
N ARG A 432 15.72 1.37 1.90
CA ARG A 432 15.48 1.63 3.33
C ARG A 432 14.74 2.93 3.60
N LEU A 433 15.08 4.00 2.90
CA LEU A 433 14.45 5.32 3.08
C LEU A 433 12.97 5.27 2.69
N LEU A 434 12.68 4.77 1.49
CA LEU A 434 11.32 4.61 1.00
C LEU A 434 10.51 3.74 1.97
N THR A 435 11.04 2.57 2.35
CA THR A 435 10.28 1.63 3.19
C THR A 435 10.04 2.19 4.58
N GLY A 436 11.03 2.90 5.14
CA GLY A 436 10.90 3.61 6.42
C GLY A 436 9.86 4.74 6.37
N ALA A 437 9.69 5.39 5.22
CA ALA A 437 8.64 6.39 4.96
C ALA A 437 7.27 5.78 4.63
N GLY A 438 7.16 4.44 4.61
CA GLY A 438 5.90 3.74 4.34
C GLY A 438 5.74 3.21 2.92
N HIS A 439 6.64 3.56 1.99
CA HIS A 439 6.65 3.12 0.60
C HIS A 439 7.63 1.96 0.42
N LEU A 440 7.19 0.70 0.30
CA LEU A 440 8.13 -0.42 0.18
C LEU A 440 9.00 -0.29 -1.07
N GLY A 441 10.27 0.03 -0.82
CA GLY A 441 11.33 0.12 -1.80
C GLY A 441 12.14 -1.16 -1.81
N VAL A 442 12.40 -1.72 -2.98
CA VAL A 442 13.14 -2.97 -3.15
C VAL A 442 14.11 -2.83 -4.33
N THR A 443 15.29 -3.42 -4.21
CA THR A 443 16.29 -3.50 -5.28
C THR A 443 16.76 -4.95 -5.42
N PHE A 444 16.81 -5.47 -6.66
CA PHE A 444 17.29 -6.84 -6.93
C PHE A 444 18.70 -6.87 -7.52
N ASP A 445 19.15 -5.78 -8.12
CA ASP A 445 20.41 -5.70 -8.87
C ASP A 445 21.65 -5.87 -7.98
N SER A 446 21.55 -5.51 -6.70
CA SER A 446 22.60 -5.79 -5.71
C SER A 446 22.72 -7.29 -5.39
N GLN A 447 21.69 -8.09 -5.67
CA GLN A 447 21.59 -9.52 -5.32
C GLN A 447 21.78 -10.46 -6.52
N PHE A 448 21.42 -10.04 -7.74
CA PHE A 448 21.68 -10.80 -8.98
C PHE A 448 23.15 -11.25 -9.09
N ARG A 449 24.07 -10.41 -8.62
CA ARG A 449 25.51 -10.67 -8.71
C ARG A 449 26.04 -11.61 -7.63
N SER A 450 25.26 -11.95 -6.61
CA SER A 450 25.67 -12.88 -5.53
C SER A 450 24.91 -14.22 -5.53
N TRP A 451 23.75 -14.33 -6.20
CA TRP A 451 22.88 -15.52 -6.14
C TRP A 451 22.84 -16.33 -7.45
N GLY A 452 23.39 -15.80 -8.55
CA GLY A 452 23.43 -16.48 -9.85
C GLY A 452 22.12 -16.36 -10.66
N PRO A 453 22.14 -16.73 -11.96
CA PRO A 453 21.05 -16.46 -12.93
C PRO A 453 19.79 -17.33 -12.76
N THR A 454 19.71 -18.18 -11.74
CA THR A 454 18.68 -19.23 -11.61
C THR A 454 17.41 -18.79 -10.87
N ILE A 455 17.34 -17.56 -10.36
CA ILE A 455 16.18 -17.08 -9.61
C ILE A 455 15.41 -16.06 -10.45
N PRO A 456 14.10 -16.26 -10.73
CA PRO A 456 13.29 -15.30 -11.46
C PRO A 456 13.29 -13.93 -10.75
N MET A 457 13.81 -12.89 -11.41
CA MET A 457 13.81 -11.52 -10.90
C MET A 457 12.38 -11.10 -10.56
N GLY A 458 12.20 -10.32 -9.49
CA GLY A 458 10.89 -9.79 -9.12
C GLY A 458 9.87 -10.81 -8.60
N SER A 459 10.22 -12.09 -8.41
CA SER A 459 9.26 -13.06 -7.87
C SER A 459 8.77 -12.70 -6.46
N LYS A 460 7.50 -13.00 -6.18
CA LYS A 460 6.84 -12.75 -4.88
C LYS A 460 7.66 -13.25 -3.69
N ALA A 461 8.26 -14.44 -3.81
CA ALA A 461 9.07 -15.05 -2.77
C ALA A 461 10.38 -14.29 -2.52
N ASN A 462 11.04 -13.80 -3.57
CA ASN A 462 12.27 -13.03 -3.45
C ASN A 462 12.01 -11.69 -2.80
N ILE A 463 10.97 -10.98 -3.25
CA ILE A 463 10.62 -9.67 -2.69
C ILE A 463 10.30 -9.80 -1.20
N ALA A 464 9.48 -10.80 -0.85
CA ALA A 464 9.16 -11.08 0.55
C ALA A 464 10.42 -11.36 1.39
N ASN A 465 11.38 -12.13 0.87
CA ASN A 465 12.65 -12.41 1.55
C ASN A 465 13.51 -11.14 1.75
N ILE A 466 13.63 -10.29 0.72
CA ILE A 466 14.38 -9.03 0.81
C ILE A 466 13.77 -8.11 1.86
N ALA A 467 12.46 -7.94 1.82
CA ALA A 467 11.75 -7.13 2.79
C ALA A 467 11.87 -7.68 4.22
N GLN A 468 11.78 -9.00 4.40
CA GLN A 468 12.01 -9.63 5.70
C GLN A 468 13.40 -9.31 6.24
N LYS A 469 14.45 -9.39 5.42
CA LYS A 469 15.82 -8.99 5.78
C LYS A 469 15.94 -7.51 6.14
N MET A 470 15.10 -6.66 5.54
CA MET A 470 15.01 -5.22 5.85
C MET A 470 14.18 -4.93 7.12
N GLY A 471 13.61 -5.95 7.78
CA GLY A 471 12.76 -5.78 8.97
C GLY A 471 11.27 -5.68 8.67
N TYR A 472 10.83 -6.04 7.46
CA TYR A 472 9.44 -5.97 6.99
C TYR A 472 8.93 -7.37 6.62
N PRO A 473 8.62 -8.21 7.61
CA PRO A 473 8.36 -9.64 7.41
C PRO A 473 7.02 -9.98 6.78
N LEU A 474 6.13 -9.00 6.60
CA LEU A 474 4.72 -9.22 6.29
C LEU A 474 4.29 -8.34 5.12
N ILE A 475 4.74 -8.74 3.93
CA ILE A 475 4.18 -8.21 2.69
C ILE A 475 3.20 -9.23 2.16
N ARG A 476 1.96 -8.78 1.97
CA ARG A 476 0.97 -9.52 1.18
C ARG A 476 0.78 -8.79 -0.14
N PHE A 477 1.13 -9.49 -1.22
CA PHE A 477 0.84 -9.10 -2.59
C PHE A 477 -0.54 -9.60 -3.00
N ILE A 478 -1.21 -8.84 -3.86
CA ILE A 478 -2.38 -9.28 -4.63
C ILE A 478 -1.89 -10.33 -5.63
N ASP A 479 -2.52 -11.49 -5.64
CA ASP A 479 -2.05 -12.65 -6.42
C ASP A 479 -2.19 -12.44 -7.93
N ASP A 480 -3.20 -11.68 -8.37
CA ASP A 480 -3.49 -11.40 -9.78
C ASP A 480 -2.66 -10.24 -10.36
N VAL A 481 -1.75 -9.66 -9.58
CA VAL A 481 -0.86 -8.59 -10.03
C VAL A 481 0.57 -9.03 -9.81
N ASP A 482 1.45 -8.82 -10.79
CA ASP A 482 2.87 -9.09 -10.59
C ASP A 482 3.39 -8.32 -9.37
N SER A 483 4.15 -8.99 -8.51
CA SER A 483 4.69 -8.40 -7.29
C SER A 483 5.63 -7.23 -7.56
N ILE A 484 6.26 -7.14 -8.72
CA ILE A 484 7.10 -5.99 -9.10
C ILE A 484 6.28 -4.70 -9.28
N HIS A 485 5.03 -4.82 -9.71
CA HIS A 485 4.11 -3.69 -9.90
C HIS A 485 3.37 -3.29 -8.61
N GLN A 486 3.76 -3.87 -7.46
CA GLN A 486 3.19 -3.58 -6.14
C GLN A 486 4.20 -2.95 -5.18
N ILE A 487 5.39 -2.61 -5.68
CA ILE A 487 6.51 -2.06 -4.94
C ILE A 487 7.10 -0.84 -5.65
N TRP A 488 7.87 -0.04 -4.93
CA TRP A 488 8.83 0.86 -5.57
C TRP A 488 10.09 0.06 -5.89
N HIS A 489 10.36 -0.13 -7.18
CA HIS A 489 11.51 -0.90 -7.64
C HIS A 489 12.67 0.06 -7.97
N ILE A 490 13.80 -0.10 -7.29
CA ILE A 490 15.04 0.62 -7.62
C ILE A 490 15.89 -0.29 -8.48
N HIS A 491 16.13 0.09 -9.74
CA HIS A 491 17.04 -0.63 -10.62
C HIS A 491 18.04 0.26 -11.36
N SER A 492 19.14 -0.35 -11.81
CA SER A 492 20.09 0.28 -12.70
C SER A 492 19.50 0.28 -14.10
N ASP A 493 19.53 1.43 -14.76
CA ASP A 493 19.15 1.52 -16.17
C ASP A 493 20.41 1.72 -17.04
N PRO A 494 20.76 0.74 -17.88
CA PRO A 494 21.88 0.86 -18.81
C PRO A 494 21.64 1.84 -19.96
N SER A 495 20.40 2.30 -20.16
CA SER A 495 20.05 3.31 -21.18
C SER A 495 20.51 4.72 -20.79
N LEU A 496 20.75 4.95 -19.49
CA LEU A 496 21.19 6.23 -18.95
C LEU A 496 22.70 6.42 -19.08
N SER A 497 23.13 7.68 -19.13
CA SER A 497 24.56 8.00 -19.11
C SER A 497 25.22 7.47 -17.84
N ASN A 498 26.41 6.92 -18.00
CA ASN A 498 27.10 6.23 -16.93
C ASN A 498 28.61 6.35 -17.09
N PHE A 499 29.23 7.16 -16.23
CA PHE A 499 30.66 7.43 -16.30
C PHE A 499 31.39 6.94 -15.05
N GLN A 500 32.40 6.11 -15.30
CA GLN A 500 33.14 5.43 -14.23
C GLN A 500 34.32 6.25 -13.69
N ASN A 501 34.72 7.34 -14.36
CA ASN A 501 35.97 8.03 -14.09
C ASN A 501 35.81 9.56 -14.19
N GLY A 502 35.51 10.24 -13.09
CA GLY A 502 35.75 11.68 -12.93
C GLY A 502 34.78 12.62 -13.67
N GLU A 503 33.82 13.27 -13.00
CA GLU A 503 32.93 14.31 -13.60
C GLU A 503 32.56 15.39 -12.58
N PHE A 504 32.62 16.68 -12.93
CA PHE A 504 32.25 17.79 -12.03
C PHE A 504 32.92 17.74 -10.64
N GLY A 505 34.15 17.22 -10.56
CA GLY A 505 34.88 17.01 -9.31
C GLY A 505 34.44 15.77 -8.51
N TYR A 506 33.49 14.98 -9.01
CA TYR A 506 33.14 13.65 -8.52
C TYR A 506 34.00 12.57 -9.17
N GLY A 507 33.99 11.37 -8.60
CA GLY A 507 34.64 10.18 -9.15
C GLY A 507 33.89 9.53 -10.33
N GLY A 508 32.67 9.96 -10.61
CA GLY A 508 31.76 9.48 -11.65
C GLY A 508 30.30 9.52 -11.16
N HIS A 509 29.37 8.91 -11.90
CA HIS A 509 27.97 8.75 -11.49
C HIS A 509 27.36 7.41 -11.89
N VAL A 510 26.17 7.13 -11.37
CA VAL A 510 25.34 5.99 -11.72
C VAL A 510 23.97 6.45 -12.17
N GLY A 511 23.46 5.87 -13.26
CA GLY A 511 22.07 6.01 -13.67
C GLY A 511 21.16 5.05 -12.91
N VAL A 512 20.01 5.56 -12.46
CA VAL A 512 19.00 4.81 -11.70
C VAL A 512 17.63 5.11 -12.25
N GLU A 513 16.84 4.05 -12.43
CA GLU A 513 15.41 4.14 -12.64
C GLU A 513 14.68 3.69 -11.37
N LEU A 514 13.64 4.45 -11.01
CA LEU A 514 12.72 4.10 -9.95
C LEU A 514 11.30 3.93 -10.51
N SER A 515 10.82 2.69 -10.57
CA SER A 515 9.47 2.38 -11.06
C SER A 515 8.50 2.23 -9.88
N SER A 516 7.31 2.82 -10.00
CA SER A 516 6.31 2.85 -8.93
C SER A 516 5.41 1.60 -8.90
N PRO A 517 4.70 1.36 -7.78
CA PRO A 517 3.52 0.50 -7.79
C PRO A 517 2.43 1.04 -8.73
N ILE A 518 1.45 0.20 -9.03
CA ILE A 518 0.20 0.63 -9.68
C ILE A 518 -0.59 1.53 -8.73
N PHE A 519 -0.97 2.69 -9.23
CA PHE A 519 -1.74 3.71 -8.55
C PHE A 519 -3.07 3.97 -9.23
N ARG A 520 -3.99 4.63 -8.50
CA ARG A 520 -5.24 5.20 -8.99
C ARG A 520 -5.13 6.72 -9.06
N PRO A 521 -5.80 7.39 -10.02
CA PRO A 521 -5.87 8.86 -10.09
C PRO A 521 -6.64 9.48 -8.90
N THR A 522 -6.09 9.35 -7.70
CA THR A 522 -6.67 9.81 -6.43
C THR A 522 -5.67 10.70 -5.70
N PRO A 523 -6.12 11.63 -4.86
CA PRO A 523 -5.22 12.49 -4.09
C PRO A 523 -4.18 11.72 -3.28
N GLY A 524 -4.60 10.62 -2.64
CA GLY A 524 -3.71 9.80 -1.81
C GLY A 524 -2.58 9.14 -2.61
N ASP A 525 -2.85 8.70 -3.83
CA ASP A 525 -1.86 8.02 -4.66
C ASP A 525 -0.93 8.99 -5.38
N PHE A 526 -1.43 10.14 -5.83
CA PHE A 526 -0.59 11.24 -6.28
C PHE A 526 0.35 11.72 -5.16
N GLY A 527 -0.17 11.83 -3.92
CA GLY A 527 0.63 12.16 -2.74
C GLY A 527 1.82 11.21 -2.52
N LYS A 528 1.65 9.90 -2.81
CA LYS A 528 2.75 8.93 -2.70
C LYS A 528 3.89 9.21 -3.69
N VAL A 529 3.58 9.62 -4.92
CA VAL A 529 4.61 10.01 -5.91
C VAL A 529 5.37 11.24 -5.39
N ILE A 530 4.65 12.23 -4.87
CA ILE A 530 5.25 13.46 -4.33
C ILE A 530 6.15 13.17 -3.12
N ASP A 531 5.72 12.31 -2.20
CA ASP A 531 6.50 11.93 -1.03
C ASP A 531 7.81 11.22 -1.45
N VAL A 532 7.77 10.36 -2.47
CA VAL A 532 8.97 9.71 -3.03
C VAL A 532 9.91 10.71 -3.69
N VAL A 533 9.40 11.63 -4.52
CA VAL A 533 10.21 12.69 -5.15
C VAL A 533 10.87 13.57 -4.08
N GLN A 534 10.14 13.90 -3.01
CA GLN A 534 10.66 14.67 -1.87
C GLN A 534 11.80 13.92 -1.18
N LEU A 535 11.64 12.62 -0.93
CA LEU A 535 12.67 11.78 -0.32
C LEU A 535 13.93 11.70 -1.18
N ILE A 536 13.80 11.53 -2.50
CA ILE A 536 14.94 11.48 -3.42
C ILE A 536 15.72 12.81 -3.35
N ARG A 537 15.03 13.94 -3.50
CA ARG A 537 15.64 15.28 -3.50
C ARG A 537 16.30 15.66 -2.19
N ALA A 538 15.72 15.24 -1.07
CA ALA A 538 16.24 15.52 0.26
C ALA A 538 17.39 14.58 0.65
N SER A 539 17.51 13.40 0.03
CA SER A 539 18.43 12.36 0.49
C SER A 539 19.61 12.09 -0.44
N THR A 540 19.53 12.46 -1.72
CA THR A 540 20.55 12.17 -2.73
C THR A 540 20.91 13.42 -3.53
N ARG A 541 22.17 13.48 -3.99
CA ARG A 541 22.63 14.53 -4.90
C ARG A 541 22.23 14.21 -6.34
N SER A 542 20.95 14.35 -6.64
CA SER A 542 20.42 13.99 -7.95
C SER A 542 20.93 14.93 -9.06
N MET A 543 21.19 14.36 -10.22
CA MET A 543 21.50 15.06 -11.46
C MET A 543 20.62 14.49 -12.57
N THR A 544 20.41 15.25 -13.64
CA THR A 544 19.67 14.83 -14.83
C THR A 544 20.42 15.28 -16.07
N ASP A 545 20.35 14.50 -17.13
CA ASP A 545 20.89 14.85 -18.45
C ASP A 545 19.89 14.45 -19.55
N PRO A 546 20.19 14.63 -20.85
CA PRO A 546 19.28 14.26 -21.93
C PRO A 546 18.87 12.78 -21.99
N THR A 547 19.64 11.87 -21.38
CA THR A 547 19.28 10.44 -21.33
C THR A 547 18.15 10.16 -20.35
N CYS A 548 18.03 10.97 -19.29
CA CYS A 548 17.01 10.80 -18.27
C CYS A 548 15.62 11.18 -18.79
N GLY A 549 14.63 10.35 -18.50
CA GLY A 549 13.21 10.56 -18.75
C GLY A 549 12.34 10.47 -17.49
N PHE A 550 11.12 10.97 -17.61
CA PHE A 550 10.05 10.66 -16.67
C PHE A 550 8.91 10.01 -17.45
N HIS A 551 8.69 8.72 -17.21
CA HIS A 551 7.69 7.96 -17.95
C HIS A 551 6.42 7.81 -17.11
N VAL A 552 5.28 7.87 -17.81
CA VAL A 552 3.98 7.58 -17.21
C VAL A 552 3.37 6.39 -17.93
N HIS A 553 3.06 5.36 -17.16
CA HIS A 553 2.38 4.16 -17.62
C HIS A 553 0.91 4.27 -17.27
N VAL A 554 0.03 4.42 -18.26
CA VAL A 554 -1.41 4.52 -18.04
C VAL A 554 -2.07 3.19 -18.33
N GLY A 555 -2.64 2.58 -17.31
CA GLY A 555 -3.38 1.32 -17.38
C GLY A 555 -4.89 1.53 -17.17
N ASP A 556 -5.63 0.43 -17.21
CA ASP A 556 -7.06 0.44 -16.97
C ASP A 556 -7.53 -0.89 -16.38
N VAL A 557 -8.31 -0.86 -15.30
CA VAL A 557 -8.82 -2.08 -14.66
C VAL A 557 -9.79 -2.87 -15.56
N ARG A 558 -10.39 -2.19 -16.55
CA ARG A 558 -11.27 -2.78 -17.55
C ARG A 558 -10.51 -3.24 -18.82
N GLY A 559 -9.21 -2.96 -18.92
CA GLY A 559 -8.38 -3.26 -20.09
C GLY A 559 -8.74 -2.45 -21.35
N PHE A 560 -7.87 -2.39 -22.35
CA PHE A 560 -8.05 -1.59 -23.57
C PHE A 560 -8.62 -2.41 -24.73
N SER A 561 -9.30 -1.75 -25.66
CA SER A 561 -9.61 -2.32 -26.97
C SER A 561 -8.57 -1.87 -28.01
N LEU A 562 -8.42 -2.62 -29.12
CA LEU A 562 -7.57 -2.20 -30.23
C LEU A 562 -7.98 -0.83 -30.78
N ARG A 563 -9.29 -0.57 -30.85
CA ARG A 563 -9.84 0.74 -31.25
C ARG A 563 -9.40 1.85 -30.30
N SER A 564 -9.46 1.61 -28.98
CA SER A 564 -8.99 2.58 -27.98
C SER A 564 -7.50 2.90 -28.18
N MET A 565 -6.66 1.89 -28.46
CA MET A 565 -5.23 2.12 -28.74
C MET A 565 -5.01 2.94 -30.02
N LYS A 566 -5.75 2.66 -31.10
CA LYS A 566 -5.72 3.48 -32.33
C LYS A 566 -6.12 4.94 -32.06
N LYS A 567 -7.22 5.16 -31.33
CA LYS A 567 -7.65 6.49 -30.91
C LYS A 567 -6.59 7.22 -30.08
N ILE A 568 -5.95 6.53 -29.11
CA ILE A 568 -4.87 7.13 -28.31
C ILE A 568 -3.69 7.52 -29.19
N ALA A 569 -3.23 6.63 -30.07
CA ALA A 569 -2.13 6.91 -30.99
C ALA A 569 -2.44 8.09 -31.92
N THR A 570 -3.64 8.14 -32.52
CA THR A 570 -4.09 9.28 -33.35
C THR A 570 -4.15 10.59 -32.56
N LEU A 571 -4.69 10.56 -31.34
CA LEU A 571 -4.78 11.75 -30.49
C LEU A 571 -3.39 12.28 -30.10
N VAL A 572 -2.48 11.39 -29.69
CA VAL A 572 -1.10 11.76 -29.38
C VAL A 572 -0.44 12.35 -30.61
N TRP A 573 -0.52 11.69 -31.77
CA TRP A 573 0.03 12.17 -33.03
C TRP A 573 -0.43 13.60 -33.35
N ALA A 574 -1.74 13.87 -33.26
CA ALA A 574 -2.30 15.19 -33.51
C ALA A 574 -1.85 16.24 -32.48
N ALA A 575 -1.69 15.82 -31.23
CA ALA A 575 -1.29 16.68 -30.12
C ALA A 575 0.23 16.93 -30.05
N GLU A 576 1.07 16.11 -30.68
CA GLU A 576 2.54 16.17 -30.53
C GLU A 576 3.17 17.55 -30.78
N PRO A 577 2.74 18.33 -31.79
CA PRO A 577 3.28 19.68 -31.96
C PRO A 577 3.06 20.60 -30.75
N VAL A 578 2.02 20.34 -29.95
CA VAL A 578 1.81 21.00 -28.66
C VAL A 578 2.58 20.28 -27.56
N LEU A 579 2.52 18.95 -27.47
CA LEU A 579 3.20 18.18 -26.41
C LEU A 579 4.71 18.44 -26.38
N TYR A 580 5.38 18.48 -27.54
CA TYR A 580 6.80 18.78 -27.63
C TYR A 580 7.15 20.25 -27.34
N SER A 581 6.17 21.14 -27.28
CA SER A 581 6.36 22.50 -26.75
C SER A 581 6.29 22.55 -25.22
N LEU A 582 5.70 21.54 -24.57
CA LEU A 582 5.55 21.43 -23.12
C LEU A 582 6.76 20.81 -22.42
N VAL A 583 7.57 20.03 -23.16
CA VAL A 583 8.74 19.31 -22.64
C VAL A 583 10.05 19.99 -23.08
N HIS A 584 11.15 19.61 -22.44
CA HIS A 584 12.46 20.17 -22.75
C HIS A 584 12.89 19.90 -24.21
N PRO A 585 13.52 20.87 -24.91
CA PRO A 585 13.89 20.72 -26.33
C PRO A 585 14.79 19.53 -26.66
N SER A 586 15.57 19.02 -25.70
CA SER A 586 16.38 17.82 -25.92
C SER A 586 15.54 16.59 -26.30
N ARG A 587 14.27 16.53 -25.91
CA ARG A 587 13.40 15.37 -26.16
C ARG A 587 12.98 15.25 -27.62
N SER A 588 12.97 16.34 -28.38
CA SER A 588 12.76 16.27 -29.84
C SER A 588 14.01 15.86 -30.61
N ASP A 589 15.17 15.92 -29.98
CA ASP A 589 16.48 15.76 -30.61
C ASP A 589 17.14 14.42 -30.27
N PHE A 590 16.62 13.71 -29.25
CA PHE A 590 17.12 12.43 -28.77
C PHE A 590 16.16 11.29 -29.16
N GLU A 591 16.67 10.23 -29.78
CA GLU A 591 15.86 9.21 -30.47
C GLU A 591 14.93 8.40 -29.56
N THR A 592 15.34 8.16 -28.30
CA THR A 592 14.62 7.30 -27.33
C THR A 592 13.33 7.91 -26.75
N ALA A 593 12.99 9.12 -27.21
CA ALA A 593 11.75 9.82 -26.91
C ALA A 593 11.27 10.66 -28.11
N ALA A 594 11.65 10.26 -29.33
CA ALA A 594 11.37 11.04 -30.54
C ALA A 594 9.86 11.15 -30.86
N PRO A 595 9.41 12.28 -31.46
CA PRO A 595 8.00 12.45 -31.84
C PRO A 595 7.57 11.43 -32.88
N ILE A 596 6.48 10.71 -32.64
CA ILE A 596 5.93 9.74 -33.59
C ILE A 596 5.47 10.42 -34.90
N SER A 597 5.09 11.70 -34.84
CA SER A 597 4.62 12.48 -36.00
C SER A 597 5.69 12.83 -37.01
N THR A 598 6.98 12.71 -36.65
CA THR A 598 8.10 13.11 -37.52
C THR A 598 9.21 12.08 -37.62
N LYS A 599 9.27 11.12 -36.70
CA LYS A 599 10.40 10.18 -36.60
C LYS A 599 9.98 8.71 -36.55
N SER A 600 8.69 8.38 -36.42
CA SER A 600 8.24 6.98 -36.45
C SER A 600 8.17 6.44 -37.88
N ALA A 601 8.17 5.12 -38.03
CA ALA A 601 7.90 4.44 -39.30
C ALA A 601 6.60 4.91 -39.97
N LEU A 602 5.57 5.28 -39.19
CA LEU A 602 4.33 5.85 -39.72
C LEU A 602 4.55 7.16 -40.48
N ALA A 603 5.58 7.94 -40.12
CA ALA A 603 5.91 9.21 -40.76
C ALA A 603 6.77 9.04 -42.03
N GLU A 604 7.31 7.85 -42.28
CA GLU A 604 8.16 7.52 -43.43
C GLU A 604 7.35 7.20 -44.69
N GLU A 605 7.81 7.69 -45.84
CA GLU A 605 7.08 7.61 -47.11
C GLU A 605 7.08 6.16 -47.66
N ASP A 606 8.22 5.48 -47.60
CA ASP A 606 8.39 4.09 -48.06
C ASP A 606 7.52 3.07 -47.31
N VAL A 607 7.05 3.42 -46.11
CA VAL A 607 6.15 2.58 -45.30
C VAL A 607 4.71 2.74 -45.78
N LEU A 608 4.30 3.94 -46.18
CA LEU A 608 2.95 4.24 -46.67
C LEU A 608 2.71 3.64 -48.07
N ASP A 609 3.72 3.63 -48.94
CA ASP A 609 3.65 3.05 -50.29
C ASP A 609 3.35 1.54 -50.31
N LYS A 610 3.56 0.85 -49.18
CA LYS A 610 3.31 -0.59 -49.01
C LYS A 610 1.85 -0.90 -48.63
N TYR A 611 1.05 0.11 -48.30
CA TYR A 611 -0.35 -0.06 -47.91
C TYR A 611 -1.29 0.14 -49.10
N ASP A 612 -2.00 -0.91 -49.49
CA ASP A 612 -3.05 -0.86 -50.50
C ASP A 612 -4.36 -0.33 -49.88
N SER A 613 -4.84 0.82 -50.36
CA SER A 613 -6.08 1.46 -49.91
C SER A 613 -7.33 0.60 -50.17
N ASP A 614 -7.29 -0.30 -51.16
CA ASP A 614 -8.46 -1.06 -51.60
C ASP A 614 -8.73 -2.32 -50.75
N MET A 615 -7.80 -2.70 -49.86
CA MET A 615 -7.81 -4.00 -49.18
C MET A 615 -8.52 -4.05 -47.81
N ASN A 616 -9.07 -2.94 -47.28
CA ASN A 616 -9.61 -2.94 -45.90
C ASN A 616 -10.85 -2.04 -45.64
N THR A 617 -11.91 -2.20 -46.43
CA THR A 617 -13.18 -1.44 -46.33
C THR A 617 -13.77 -1.33 -44.92
N ALA A 618 -13.68 -2.38 -44.09
CA ALA A 618 -14.17 -2.35 -42.71
C ALA A 618 -13.34 -1.43 -41.80
N ALA A 619 -12.00 -1.39 -41.98
CA ALA A 619 -11.13 -0.46 -41.26
C ALA A 619 -11.38 0.99 -41.70
N SER A 620 -11.63 1.22 -43.00
CA SER A 620 -12.02 2.53 -43.53
C SER A 620 -13.31 3.03 -42.87
N THR A 621 -14.33 2.17 -42.76
CA THR A 621 -15.61 2.55 -42.15
C THR A 621 -15.48 2.87 -40.65
N ASP A 622 -14.73 2.06 -39.88
CA ASP A 622 -14.51 2.34 -38.44
C ASP A 622 -13.69 3.60 -38.23
N MET A 623 -12.69 3.85 -39.10
CA MET A 623 -11.88 5.07 -39.09
C MET A 623 -12.71 6.31 -39.41
N GLU A 624 -13.49 6.30 -40.50
CA GLU A 624 -14.36 7.41 -40.91
C GLU A 624 -15.41 7.76 -39.85
N ALA A 625 -15.85 6.79 -39.04
CA ALA A 625 -16.73 7.05 -37.91
C ALA A 625 -16.07 7.86 -36.79
N HIS A 626 -14.74 7.82 -36.67
CA HIS A 626 -13.97 8.44 -35.59
C HIS A 626 -13.12 9.63 -36.04
N LEU A 627 -12.81 9.77 -37.32
CA LEU A 627 -11.91 10.77 -37.88
C LEU A 627 -12.62 11.61 -38.94
N ALA A 628 -12.43 12.94 -38.91
CA ALA A 628 -12.84 13.85 -39.99
C ALA A 628 -11.80 13.84 -41.12
N MET A 629 -11.81 12.79 -41.93
CA MET A 629 -10.81 12.55 -42.99
C MET A 629 -10.76 13.69 -44.02
N ASP A 630 -11.91 14.29 -44.33
CA ASP A 630 -12.08 15.39 -45.28
C ASP A 630 -11.41 16.70 -44.83
N GLU A 631 -11.18 16.87 -43.52
CA GLU A 631 -10.47 18.02 -42.96
C GLU A 631 -8.95 17.84 -42.93
N MET A 632 -8.45 16.63 -43.21
CA MET A 632 -7.03 16.28 -43.13
C MET A 632 -6.30 16.43 -44.47
N PRO A 633 -5.03 16.89 -44.50
CA PRO A 633 -4.19 16.81 -45.69
C PRO A 633 -3.99 15.35 -46.15
N GLN A 634 -3.81 15.11 -47.46
CA GLN A 634 -3.71 13.75 -48.03
C GLN A 634 -2.69 12.86 -47.29
N ARG A 635 -1.47 13.35 -47.06
CA ARG A 635 -0.44 12.59 -46.32
C ARG A 635 -0.92 12.14 -44.93
N LEU A 636 -1.68 12.98 -44.22
CA LEU A 636 -2.23 12.61 -42.92
C LEU A 636 -3.34 11.58 -43.07
N GLN A 637 -4.16 11.64 -44.12
CA GLN A 637 -5.15 10.61 -44.42
C GLN A 637 -4.48 9.25 -44.63
N ASP A 638 -3.40 9.20 -45.40
CA ASP A 638 -2.64 7.97 -45.70
C ASP A 638 -2.05 7.36 -44.41
N MET A 639 -1.48 8.20 -43.54
CA MET A 639 -0.98 7.78 -42.23
C MET A 639 -2.11 7.24 -41.33
N MET A 640 -3.25 7.91 -41.28
CA MET A 640 -4.39 7.44 -40.50
C MET A 640 -4.93 6.11 -41.03
N LEU A 641 -4.99 5.94 -42.36
CA LEU A 641 -5.37 4.68 -43.00
C LEU A 641 -4.44 3.53 -42.60
N ALA A 642 -3.12 3.74 -42.60
CA ALA A 642 -2.14 2.74 -42.19
C ALA A 642 -2.33 2.32 -40.72
N LEU A 643 -2.40 3.29 -39.80
CA LEU A 643 -2.60 3.05 -38.36
C LEU A 643 -3.94 2.37 -38.06
N TRP A 644 -5.02 2.82 -38.71
CA TRP A 644 -6.35 2.26 -38.49
C TRP A 644 -6.55 0.92 -39.19
N SER A 645 -5.67 0.54 -40.12
CA SER A 645 -5.62 -0.79 -40.72
C SER A 645 -4.94 -1.85 -39.85
N SER A 646 -4.22 -1.46 -38.79
CA SER A 646 -3.56 -2.40 -37.87
C SER A 646 -4.55 -3.38 -37.24
N LYS A 647 -4.19 -4.67 -37.17
CA LYS A 647 -5.06 -5.78 -36.71
C LYS A 647 -4.69 -6.26 -35.31
N ASN A 648 -3.50 -5.90 -34.81
CA ASN A 648 -2.97 -6.34 -33.54
C ASN A 648 -1.97 -5.30 -32.96
N ILE A 649 -1.43 -5.57 -31.76
CA ILE A 649 -0.44 -4.69 -31.11
C ILE A 649 0.88 -4.63 -31.90
N PRO A 650 1.51 -5.75 -32.31
CA PRO A 650 2.71 -5.71 -33.14
C PRO A 650 2.62 -4.77 -34.36
N ASP A 651 1.49 -4.76 -35.07
CA ASP A 651 1.27 -3.85 -36.21
C ASP A 651 1.36 -2.38 -35.78
N ILE A 652 0.69 -2.01 -34.68
CA ILE A 652 0.74 -0.64 -34.14
C ILE A 652 2.16 -0.30 -33.66
N LEU A 653 2.82 -1.22 -32.96
CA LEU A 653 4.18 -1.00 -32.47
C LEU A 653 5.16 -0.74 -33.62
N GLY A 654 5.11 -1.55 -34.68
CA GLY A 654 5.96 -1.36 -35.86
C GLY A 654 5.77 0.01 -36.51
N LEU A 655 4.54 0.56 -36.50
CA LEU A 655 4.26 1.90 -37.03
C LEU A 655 4.74 3.03 -36.11
N LEU A 656 4.77 2.83 -34.79
CA LEU A 656 5.11 3.88 -33.83
C LEU A 656 6.60 3.97 -33.48
N GLN A 657 7.40 2.97 -33.85
CA GLN A 657 8.84 2.94 -33.57
C GLN A 657 9.63 3.91 -34.46
N PRO A 658 10.59 4.68 -33.92
CA PRO A 658 11.56 5.41 -34.71
C PRO A 658 12.73 4.54 -35.20
N GLY A 659 13.01 4.62 -36.49
CA GLY A 659 14.14 3.96 -37.16
C GLY A 659 14.10 2.43 -37.16
N ASP A 660 15.15 1.81 -37.71
CA ASP A 660 15.26 0.34 -37.86
C ASP A 660 15.74 -0.39 -36.58
N ASP A 661 16.28 0.35 -35.60
CA ASP A 661 16.90 -0.21 -34.39
C ASP A 661 15.89 -0.61 -33.29
N GLY A 662 14.59 -0.45 -33.55
CA GLY A 662 13.52 -0.88 -32.64
C GLY A 662 13.38 -0.05 -31.37
N HIS A 663 13.92 1.18 -31.33
CA HIS A 663 13.76 2.11 -30.22
C HIS A 663 12.28 2.43 -29.96
N LYS A 664 11.93 2.78 -28.72
CA LYS A 664 10.60 3.32 -28.39
C LYS A 664 10.59 4.83 -28.66
N GLY A 665 9.57 5.33 -29.35
CA GLY A 665 9.34 6.77 -29.51
C GLY A 665 8.67 7.38 -28.26
N GLY A 666 8.10 8.58 -28.42
CA GLY A 666 7.35 9.26 -27.34
C GLY A 666 6.15 8.49 -26.80
N LEU A 667 5.60 7.53 -27.55
CA LEU A 667 4.46 6.69 -27.17
C LEU A 667 4.77 5.21 -27.43
N SER A 668 4.44 4.32 -26.48
CA SER A 668 4.58 2.88 -26.67
C SER A 668 3.42 2.07 -26.09
N PHE A 669 3.13 0.93 -26.71
CA PHE A 669 2.20 -0.10 -26.24
C PHE A 669 2.90 -1.42 -25.91
N ALA A 670 4.24 -1.41 -25.76
CA ALA A 670 5.04 -2.63 -25.65
C ALA A 670 4.68 -3.49 -24.42
N SER A 671 4.13 -2.87 -23.37
CA SER A 671 3.68 -3.54 -22.15
C SER A 671 2.25 -4.11 -22.25
N MET A 672 1.60 -4.02 -23.41
CA MET A 672 0.25 -4.54 -23.61
C MET A 672 0.28 -6.04 -23.95
N THR A 673 -0.57 -6.80 -23.28
CA THR A 673 -0.79 -8.24 -23.46
C THR A 673 -2.25 -8.50 -23.81
N ARG A 674 -2.50 -9.47 -24.71
CA ARG A 674 -3.86 -9.81 -25.14
C ARG A 674 -4.44 -10.90 -24.25
N THR A 675 -5.62 -10.66 -23.69
CA THR A 675 -6.35 -11.63 -22.87
C THR A 675 -7.66 -12.00 -23.58
N TYR A 676 -7.97 -13.29 -23.63
CA TYR A 676 -9.20 -13.79 -24.27
C TYR A 676 -10.29 -13.97 -23.21
N PHE A 677 -11.46 -13.36 -23.42
CA PHE A 677 -12.66 -13.59 -22.62
C PHE A 677 -13.83 -13.96 -23.55
N GLY A 678 -14.54 -15.06 -23.24
CA GLY A 678 -15.81 -15.41 -23.86
C GLY A 678 -15.91 -16.85 -24.40
N ASP A 679 -17.12 -17.41 -24.32
CA ASP A 679 -17.51 -18.67 -24.95
C ASP A 679 -17.58 -18.51 -26.48
N SER A 680 -17.27 -19.61 -27.19
CA SER A 680 -16.92 -19.79 -28.62
C SER A 680 -17.66 -19.05 -29.76
N THR A 681 -18.52 -18.06 -29.52
CA THR A 681 -19.35 -17.43 -30.56
C THR A 681 -19.12 -15.92 -30.77
N ALA A 682 -18.40 -15.21 -29.89
CA ALA A 682 -17.97 -13.82 -30.13
C ALA A 682 -16.73 -13.45 -29.29
N ILE A 683 -15.53 -13.71 -29.81
CA ILE A 683 -14.27 -13.37 -29.12
C ILE A 683 -14.04 -11.85 -29.22
N THR A 684 -14.43 -11.09 -28.21
CA THR A 684 -13.96 -9.70 -28.04
C THR A 684 -12.59 -9.70 -27.37
N SER A 685 -11.60 -9.07 -28.01
CA SER A 685 -10.24 -9.00 -27.46
C SER A 685 -10.09 -7.82 -26.51
N ILE A 686 -9.71 -8.11 -25.27
CA ILE A 686 -9.35 -7.10 -24.28
C ILE A 686 -7.83 -7.18 -24.08
N TYR A 687 -7.18 -6.02 -24.02
CA TYR A 687 -5.75 -5.90 -23.81
C TYR A 687 -5.47 -5.39 -22.40
N GLN A 688 -4.60 -6.07 -21.67
CA GLN A 688 -4.16 -5.68 -20.33
C GLN A 688 -2.71 -5.20 -20.37
N GLY A 689 -2.37 -4.20 -19.58
CA GLY A 689 -1.05 -3.56 -19.60
C GLY A 689 -1.18 -2.05 -19.55
N THR A 690 -0.17 -1.35 -20.07
CA THR A 690 -0.09 0.10 -19.97
C THR A 690 0.28 0.75 -21.31
N VAL A 691 -0.29 1.93 -21.53
CA VAL A 691 0.19 2.89 -22.53
C VAL A 691 1.31 3.69 -21.89
N GLU A 692 2.49 3.65 -22.49
CA GLU A 692 3.68 4.29 -21.96
C GLU A 692 3.95 5.62 -22.67
N PHE A 693 3.98 6.71 -21.89
CA PHE A 693 4.29 8.06 -22.36
C PHE A 693 5.71 8.43 -21.96
N ARG A 694 6.58 8.68 -22.95
CA ARG A 694 8.03 8.85 -22.79
C ARG A 694 8.53 10.26 -23.11
N GLN A 695 7.63 11.20 -23.43
CA GLN A 695 8.04 12.53 -23.93
C GLN A 695 8.72 13.41 -22.87
N LEU A 696 8.34 13.33 -21.59
CA LEU A 696 8.86 14.23 -20.55
C LEU A 696 10.33 13.94 -20.22
N GLU A 697 11.13 15.00 -20.10
CA GLU A 697 12.49 14.91 -19.62
C GLU A 697 12.59 14.40 -18.18
N GLY A 698 13.73 13.82 -17.83
CA GLY A 698 14.06 13.45 -16.47
C GLY A 698 13.93 14.66 -15.55
N THR A 699 13.07 14.54 -14.55
CA THR A 699 12.74 15.64 -13.65
C THR A 699 12.42 15.13 -12.26
N LEU A 700 12.72 15.96 -11.27
CA LEU A 700 12.27 15.81 -9.88
C LEU A 700 11.48 17.07 -9.45
N ASP A 701 10.93 17.81 -10.41
CA ASP A 701 9.99 18.91 -10.14
C ASP A 701 8.60 18.32 -9.83
N PRO A 702 8.11 18.43 -8.58
CA PRO A 702 6.85 17.84 -8.19
C PRO A 702 5.64 18.46 -8.91
N GLU A 703 5.68 19.75 -9.30
CA GLU A 703 4.58 20.36 -10.04
C GLU A 703 4.54 19.85 -11.48
N LEU A 704 5.68 19.82 -12.16
CA LEU A 704 5.78 19.35 -13.55
C LEU A 704 5.33 17.89 -13.67
N ILE A 705 5.79 17.04 -12.75
CA ILE A 705 5.37 15.64 -12.65
C ILE A 705 3.83 15.55 -12.56
N MET A 706 3.19 16.35 -11.70
CA MET A 706 1.74 16.29 -11.54
C MET A 706 0.95 16.79 -12.73
N TYR A 707 1.33 17.94 -13.28
CA TYR A 707 0.66 18.47 -14.47
C TYR A 707 0.82 17.50 -15.64
N TRP A 708 2.02 16.94 -15.84
CA TRP A 708 2.27 15.97 -16.92
C TRP A 708 1.47 14.68 -16.74
N THR A 709 1.53 14.05 -15.56
CA THR A 709 0.78 12.81 -15.29
C THR A 709 -0.72 13.01 -15.48
N LYS A 710 -1.30 14.12 -15.00
CA LYS A 710 -2.72 14.44 -15.24
C LYS A 710 -3.02 14.63 -16.73
N LEU A 711 -2.15 15.30 -17.48
CA LEU A 711 -2.33 15.54 -18.90
C LEU A 711 -2.38 14.23 -19.70
N VAL A 712 -1.45 13.31 -19.47
CA VAL A 712 -1.40 12.03 -20.22
C VAL A 712 -2.49 11.04 -19.78
N LEU A 713 -2.91 11.07 -18.52
CA LEU A 713 -4.11 10.34 -18.04
C LEU A 713 -5.36 10.76 -18.82
N ARG A 714 -5.55 12.07 -19.02
CA ARG A 714 -6.68 12.61 -19.81
C ARG A 714 -6.60 12.25 -21.29
N ILE A 715 -5.40 12.21 -21.88
CA ILE A 715 -5.21 11.72 -23.25
C ILE A 715 -5.68 10.27 -23.38
N ALA A 716 -5.24 9.41 -22.46
CA ALA A 716 -5.68 8.01 -22.44
C ALA A 716 -7.19 7.87 -22.23
N GLU A 717 -7.78 8.70 -21.37
CA GLU A 717 -9.23 8.73 -21.11
C GLU A 717 -10.03 9.09 -22.35
N VAL A 718 -9.64 10.17 -23.03
CA VAL A 718 -10.30 10.61 -24.27
C VAL A 718 -10.21 9.53 -25.35
N GLY A 719 -9.02 8.95 -25.53
CA GLY A 719 -8.82 7.87 -26.49
C GLY A 719 -9.65 6.62 -26.16
N ARG A 720 -9.83 6.31 -24.88
CA ARG A 720 -10.60 5.16 -24.41
C ARG A 720 -12.11 5.38 -24.49
N ASP A 721 -12.62 6.41 -23.82
CA ASP A 721 -14.02 6.52 -23.44
C ASP A 721 -14.82 7.48 -24.33
N MET A 722 -14.16 8.41 -25.02
CA MET A 722 -14.87 9.41 -25.81
C MET A 722 -15.65 8.77 -26.97
N PRO A 723 -16.96 9.03 -27.11
CA PRO A 723 -17.75 8.53 -28.24
C PRO A 723 -17.23 9.03 -29.59
N ALA A 724 -17.41 8.23 -30.63
CA ALA A 724 -16.84 8.46 -31.96
C ALA A 724 -17.07 9.89 -32.50
N ALA A 725 -18.30 10.39 -32.50
CA ALA A 725 -18.63 11.73 -32.99
C ALA A 725 -17.93 12.85 -32.20
N ARG A 726 -17.81 12.71 -30.87
CA ARG A 726 -17.10 13.69 -30.03
C ARG A 726 -15.59 13.61 -30.24
N PHE A 727 -15.07 12.40 -30.42
CA PHE A 727 -13.65 12.18 -30.70
C PHE A 727 -13.24 12.77 -32.05
N SER A 728 -14.07 12.60 -33.08
CA SER A 728 -13.87 13.23 -34.39
C SER A 728 -13.82 14.76 -34.28
N ALA A 729 -14.81 15.37 -33.61
CA ALA A 729 -14.83 16.82 -33.37
C ALA A 729 -13.63 17.31 -32.55
N ALA A 730 -13.17 16.53 -31.56
CA ALA A 730 -11.99 16.82 -30.78
C ALA A 730 -10.72 16.83 -31.63
N LEU A 731 -10.55 15.85 -32.54
CA LEU A 731 -9.42 15.82 -33.46
C LEU A 731 -9.44 16.98 -34.45
N SER A 732 -10.58 17.26 -35.09
CA SER A 732 -10.78 18.44 -35.95
C SER A 732 -10.33 19.72 -35.26
N LYS A 733 -10.68 19.86 -33.98
CA LYS A 733 -10.26 20.98 -33.16
C LYS A 733 -8.75 21.03 -32.95
N ILE A 734 -8.08 19.91 -32.69
CA ILE A 734 -6.63 19.87 -32.44
C ILE A 734 -5.81 20.15 -33.72
N ILE A 735 -6.23 19.59 -34.87
CA ILE A 735 -5.50 19.71 -36.13
C ILE A 735 -5.70 21.05 -36.84
N LYS A 736 -6.74 21.82 -36.45
CA LYS A 736 -7.02 23.15 -36.99
C LYS A 736 -5.80 24.07 -36.86
N LYS A 737 -5.62 24.95 -37.84
CA LYS A 737 -4.61 26.02 -37.76
C LYS A 737 -5.04 27.08 -36.74
N TYR A 738 -4.15 27.41 -35.82
CA TYR A 738 -4.33 28.46 -34.82
C TYR A 738 -3.36 29.62 -35.08
N PRO A 739 -3.79 30.88 -34.86
CA PRO A 739 -2.90 32.05 -34.99
C PRO A 739 -1.72 32.03 -34.03
N THR A 740 -1.90 31.49 -32.82
CA THR A 740 -0.85 31.45 -31.79
C THR A 740 -0.68 30.06 -31.16
N GLU A 741 0.53 29.77 -30.67
CA GLU A 741 0.82 28.55 -29.88
C GLU A 741 -0.05 28.46 -28.63
N ARG A 742 -0.38 29.60 -28.01
CA ARG A 742 -1.23 29.64 -26.80
C ARG A 742 -2.68 29.25 -27.10
N GLU A 743 -3.24 29.68 -28.23
CA GLU A 743 -4.57 29.26 -28.65
C GLU A 743 -4.60 27.77 -29.01
N ARG A 744 -3.53 27.26 -29.65
CA ARG A 744 -3.38 25.84 -29.94
C ARG A 744 -3.31 25.00 -28.66
N LEU A 745 -2.53 25.44 -27.67
CA LEU A 745 -2.47 24.83 -26.34
C LEU A 745 -3.83 24.87 -25.65
N SER A 746 -4.52 26.02 -25.69
CA SER A 746 -5.85 26.16 -25.11
C SER A 746 -6.85 25.19 -25.74
N ALA A 747 -6.80 24.99 -27.06
CA ALA A 747 -7.66 24.05 -27.76
C ALA A 747 -7.42 22.60 -27.34
N LEU A 748 -6.15 22.19 -27.18
CA LEU A 748 -5.81 20.86 -26.67
C LEU A 748 -6.31 20.68 -25.23
N LEU A 749 -6.04 21.65 -24.35
CA LEU A 749 -6.46 21.56 -22.95
C LEU A 749 -7.99 21.52 -22.81
N GLU A 750 -8.73 22.25 -23.63
CA GLU A 750 -10.20 22.19 -23.65
C GLU A 750 -10.71 20.81 -24.09
N VAL A 751 -10.09 20.19 -25.12
CA VAL A 751 -10.44 18.80 -25.51
C VAL A 751 -10.20 17.81 -24.38
N LEU A 752 -9.15 18.03 -23.59
CA LEU A 752 -8.80 17.18 -22.45
C LEU A 752 -9.60 17.51 -21.18
N GLY A 753 -10.32 18.64 -21.13
CA GLY A 753 -10.99 19.15 -19.93
C GLY A 753 -10.00 19.61 -18.85
N LEU A 754 -8.93 20.29 -19.25
CA LEU A 754 -7.81 20.77 -18.43
C LEU A 754 -7.55 22.28 -18.62
N GLU A 755 -8.58 23.06 -18.93
CA GLU A 755 -8.49 24.49 -19.23
C GLU A 755 -7.84 25.28 -18.09
N GLU A 756 -8.10 24.87 -16.85
CA GLU A 756 -7.48 25.44 -15.64
C GLU A 756 -5.95 25.32 -15.62
N HIS A 757 -5.37 24.34 -16.34
CA HIS A 757 -3.93 24.15 -16.44
C HIS A 757 -3.25 25.09 -17.45
N LEU A 758 -4.01 25.89 -18.21
CA LEU A 758 -3.48 26.76 -19.27
C LEU A 758 -2.43 27.75 -18.76
N THR A 759 -2.61 28.28 -17.55
CA THR A 759 -1.66 29.24 -16.97
C THR A 759 -0.30 28.59 -16.69
N TYR A 760 -0.30 27.37 -16.17
CA TYR A 760 0.92 26.62 -15.90
C TYR A 760 1.62 26.24 -17.20
N TRP A 761 0.91 25.57 -18.11
CA TRP A 761 1.47 25.11 -19.37
C TRP A 761 1.91 26.26 -20.29
N GLY A 762 1.21 27.39 -20.28
CA GLY A 762 1.63 28.58 -21.02
C GLY A 762 3.00 29.12 -20.58
N LYS A 763 3.35 28.99 -19.29
CA LYS A 763 4.69 29.33 -18.79
C LYS A 763 5.72 28.30 -19.22
N ALA A 764 5.39 27.01 -19.20
CA ALA A 764 6.26 25.94 -19.67
C ALA A 764 6.63 26.12 -21.16
N VAL A 765 5.63 26.39 -22.02
CA VAL A 765 5.86 26.70 -23.44
C VAL A 765 6.83 27.87 -23.61
N ALA A 766 6.60 28.98 -22.91
CA ALA A 766 7.48 30.15 -23.00
C ALA A 766 8.92 29.83 -22.57
N LYS A 767 9.09 29.08 -21.47
CA LYS A 767 10.40 28.62 -20.96
C LYS A 767 11.11 27.74 -21.98
N ASN A 768 10.45 26.70 -22.47
CA ASN A 768 11.07 25.72 -23.37
C ASN A 768 11.37 26.33 -24.74
N LYS A 769 10.54 27.27 -25.22
CA LYS A 769 10.82 28.06 -26.43
C LYS A 769 12.06 28.92 -26.28
N ALA A 770 12.20 29.63 -25.16
CA ALA A 770 13.39 30.41 -24.89
C ALA A 770 14.65 29.52 -24.83
N GLN A 771 14.52 28.33 -24.25
CA GLN A 771 15.61 27.35 -24.20
C GLN A 771 15.97 26.81 -25.60
N ALA A 772 14.99 26.46 -26.42
CA ALA A 772 15.21 26.00 -27.79
C ALA A 772 15.93 27.05 -28.64
N LEU A 773 15.57 28.33 -28.48
CA LEU A 773 16.25 29.45 -29.14
C LEU A 773 17.70 29.62 -28.66
N ALA A 774 17.93 29.47 -27.35
CA ALA A 774 19.28 29.56 -26.77
C ALA A 774 20.18 28.39 -27.18
N THR A 775 19.60 27.26 -27.59
CA THR A 775 20.32 26.04 -28.00
C THR A 775 20.22 25.74 -29.49
N ALA A 776 19.84 26.73 -30.30
CA ALA A 776 19.74 26.59 -31.73
C ALA A 776 21.12 26.22 -32.36
N PRO A 777 21.14 25.49 -33.49
CA PRO A 777 22.37 25.18 -34.20
C PRO A 777 23.20 26.45 -34.47
N ALA A 778 24.54 26.32 -34.36
CA ALA A 778 25.44 27.40 -34.74
C ALA A 778 25.26 27.74 -36.23
N LYS A 779 25.48 29.01 -36.60
CA LYS A 779 25.34 29.46 -37.99
C LYS A 779 26.25 28.65 -38.92
N GLY A 780 25.66 27.89 -39.85
CA GLY A 780 26.38 27.01 -40.78
C GLY A 780 26.46 25.54 -40.35
N SER A 781 25.85 25.16 -39.22
CA SER A 781 25.64 23.77 -38.80
C SER A 781 24.15 23.44 -38.82
N GLU A 782 23.81 22.25 -39.33
CA GLU A 782 22.44 21.70 -39.25
C GLU A 782 22.23 20.87 -37.97
N ARG A 783 23.32 20.54 -37.24
CA ARG A 783 23.27 19.71 -36.04
C ARG A 783 22.70 20.50 -34.87
N LYS A 784 21.63 19.97 -34.27
CA LYS A 784 21.07 20.54 -33.03
C LYS A 784 21.95 20.23 -31.82
N ARG A 785 21.82 21.04 -30.75
CA ARG A 785 22.66 20.92 -29.54
C ARG A 785 22.62 19.52 -28.92
N TYR A 786 21.44 18.91 -28.87
CA TYR A 786 21.20 17.66 -28.16
C TYR A 786 21.19 16.42 -29.07
N GLN A 787 21.40 16.61 -30.39
CA GLN A 787 21.47 15.51 -31.33
C GLN A 787 22.87 14.90 -31.33
N LEU A 788 22.95 13.59 -31.12
CA LEU A 788 24.20 12.85 -31.28
C LEU A 788 24.56 12.77 -32.78
N PRO A 789 25.81 13.01 -33.18
CA PRO A 789 26.26 12.79 -34.55
C PRO A 789 26.14 11.31 -34.96
N ASP A 790 25.70 11.05 -36.20
CA ASP A 790 25.57 9.70 -36.75
C ASP A 790 26.92 8.95 -36.74
N GLU A 791 28.02 9.68 -36.91
CA GLU A 791 29.38 9.12 -36.92
C GLU A 791 29.86 8.69 -35.53
N VAL A 792 29.19 9.06 -34.43
CA VAL A 792 29.57 8.61 -33.08
C VAL A 792 29.54 7.09 -32.97
N SER A 793 28.66 6.43 -33.72
CA SER A 793 28.59 4.97 -33.83
C SER A 793 29.85 4.37 -34.48
N GLN A 794 30.56 5.16 -35.30
CA GLN A 794 31.74 4.77 -36.07
C GLN A 794 33.06 5.05 -35.33
N TYR A 795 33.03 5.86 -34.26
CA TYR A 795 34.21 6.18 -33.45
C TYR A 795 34.78 4.93 -32.75
N GLY A 796 36.10 4.91 -32.56
CA GLY A 796 36.74 3.92 -31.69
C GLY A 796 36.26 4.05 -30.24
N TYR A 797 36.37 2.98 -29.44
CA TYR A 797 35.83 2.93 -28.07
C TYR A 797 36.25 4.12 -27.19
N ASP A 798 37.54 4.49 -27.19
CA ASP A 798 38.05 5.57 -26.34
C ASP A 798 37.58 6.95 -26.81
N GLU A 799 37.61 7.20 -28.12
CA GLU A 799 37.16 8.45 -28.74
C GLU A 799 35.65 8.65 -28.53
N ARG A 800 34.87 7.59 -28.74
CA ARG A 800 33.42 7.58 -28.47
C ARG A 800 33.13 7.93 -27.02
N ASN A 801 33.81 7.30 -26.07
CA ASN A 801 33.60 7.57 -24.64
C ASN A 801 34.03 8.98 -24.24
N ALA A 802 35.12 9.51 -24.81
CA ALA A 802 35.55 10.89 -24.56
C ALA A 802 34.53 11.90 -25.11
N PHE A 803 34.00 11.66 -26.31
CA PHE A 803 32.96 12.50 -26.91
C PHE A 803 31.67 12.47 -26.09
N LEU A 804 31.15 11.27 -25.79
CA LEU A 804 29.90 11.11 -25.03
C LEU A 804 30.00 11.76 -23.65
N ARG A 805 31.15 11.62 -22.99
CA ARG A 805 31.43 12.30 -21.72
C ARG A 805 31.30 13.81 -21.85
N ALA A 806 32.06 14.43 -22.76
CA ALA A 806 32.01 15.88 -22.95
C ALA A 806 30.59 16.35 -23.29
N PHE A 807 29.89 15.60 -24.14
CA PHE A 807 28.52 15.88 -24.53
C PHE A 807 27.54 15.85 -23.34
N PHE A 808 27.56 14.82 -22.50
CA PHE A 808 26.65 14.74 -21.36
C PHE A 808 27.05 15.70 -20.25
N GLU A 809 28.34 15.91 -20.01
CA GLU A 809 28.82 16.92 -19.07
C GLU A 809 28.29 18.31 -19.42
N ASP A 810 28.36 18.72 -20.69
CA ASP A 810 27.85 20.03 -21.17
C ASP A 810 26.34 20.22 -21.05
N ASN A 811 25.59 19.13 -20.80
CA ASN A 811 24.13 19.12 -20.75
C ASN A 811 23.57 18.58 -19.43
N MET A 812 24.42 18.33 -18.43
CA MET A 812 24.01 17.85 -17.12
C MET A 812 23.48 18.99 -16.23
N VAL A 813 22.41 18.71 -15.50
CA VAL A 813 21.76 19.63 -14.56
C VAL A 813 21.81 19.05 -13.16
N PHE A 814 22.34 19.83 -12.21
CA PHE A 814 22.27 19.50 -10.79
C PHE A 814 20.89 19.85 -10.23
N VAL A 815 20.23 18.88 -9.61
CA VAL A 815 18.91 19.11 -8.99
C VAL A 815 19.13 19.78 -7.63
N PRO A 816 18.58 20.99 -7.41
CA PRO A 816 18.72 21.68 -6.14
C PRO A 816 17.96 20.97 -5.01
N GLU A 817 18.35 21.27 -3.77
CA GLU A 817 17.60 20.85 -2.58
C GLU A 817 16.15 21.36 -2.65
N THR A 818 15.27 20.71 -1.88
CA THR A 818 13.80 20.81 -2.00
C THR A 818 13.26 22.25 -2.06
N ASP A 819 12.36 22.50 -3.01
CA ASP A 819 11.53 23.71 -3.05
C ASP A 819 10.21 23.44 -2.31
N GLU A 820 10.13 23.87 -1.04
CA GLU A 820 8.92 23.67 -0.21
C GLU A 820 7.66 24.23 -0.86
N THR A 821 7.77 25.29 -1.67
CA THR A 821 6.64 25.91 -2.36
C THR A 821 6.13 24.98 -3.47
N ALA A 822 7.04 24.46 -4.29
CA ALA A 822 6.68 23.51 -5.35
C ALA A 822 6.03 22.23 -4.78
N PHE A 823 6.56 21.70 -3.68
CA PHE A 823 5.97 20.53 -3.00
C PHE A 823 4.58 20.83 -2.42
N LYS A 824 4.39 22.02 -1.84
CA LYS A 824 3.07 22.45 -1.34
C LYS A 824 2.07 22.61 -2.48
N ASN A 825 2.47 23.23 -3.59
CA ASN A 825 1.63 23.41 -4.77
C ASN A 825 1.24 22.06 -5.38
N ALA A 826 2.19 21.15 -5.54
CA ALA A 826 1.91 19.80 -6.03
C ALA A 826 0.96 19.01 -5.12
N LYS A 827 1.12 19.12 -3.79
CA LYS A 827 0.18 18.52 -2.82
C LYS A 827 -1.22 19.14 -2.93
N ASN A 828 -1.33 20.45 -3.12
CA ASN A 828 -2.63 21.08 -3.36
C ASN A 828 -3.25 20.65 -4.70
N LEU A 829 -2.45 20.44 -5.74
CA LEU A 829 -2.92 19.92 -7.02
C LEU A 829 -3.36 18.45 -6.93
N SER A 830 -2.83 17.69 -5.97
CA SER A 830 -3.26 16.31 -5.73
C SER A 830 -4.66 16.23 -5.10
N LEU A 831 -5.06 17.23 -4.31
CA LEU A 831 -6.41 17.36 -3.71
C LEU A 831 -7.44 17.77 -4.75
#